data_AF-U7QD11-F1
#
_entry.id   AF-U7QD11-F1
#
_cell.length_a   1.000
_cell.length_b   1.000
_cell.length_c   1.000
_cell.angle_alpha   90.00
_cell.angle_beta   90.00
_cell.angle_gamma   90.00
#
_symmetry.space_group_name_H-M   'P 1'
#
loop_
_entity.id
_entity.type
_entity.pdbx_description
1 polymer ?
#
loop_
_entity_poly.entity_id
_entity_poly.type
_entity_poly.pdbx_seq_one_letter_code
_entity_poly.pdbx_strand_id
1 'polypeptide(L)'
;MLNAEDLFNEAFYLANNPDVEAAVEAGIIESGFDHFIESGQFQVRQPSPLYSELDYLAANPNIRDAVTQGIVNSGFQHFIEFGQFERRNPSPLFDTSFYLTQNPDVNTIVNEGILTAIEHFVKFGQFEDRAPSLLYNPNYYLSQNPDVAVAVERDELTGIEHYLDIGAAQDRDFSAFLSPDGSSFPNQVSVGDVTQTSAILLTRNTVPGEIEFEVSTNPNFTKIITSQIQPINNIIEPIKVEIGNLVPGTQYFYRVTNTLGASEVGSFRTVPPIEVQQGLRFGVSGTIQGELAPYPALINAPERNLDFFVQLGDTISANTISPDLPKVSQAITELDFNTKYNETISQRAGINPLANLESSTPILSVWDDQDLIDNFAGGVAPTSRLLTQAIFGTEGEFVNDTPLFETALNAFQNSKPLRNLFYGETGDSRTANERKLYRAIPYGQDGAAFILDARSFRDATLFPLTDVPTEGQINQFIQQTFTPNRTLLGAAQLEELKNDLLASESAGITWKFIFSPVPIQNLGFFEAEDRWEGYADERNELLQFIDENNIDNVVFLSGEANGTIVNNLTYQTDFEQPQIQTNSFEITVQPTAVQLELENEQIAAPFGSATVALTPDDLLSPALKDLYFSLDTQPARNEFIQEVLDNRIVNFGYDSIGLEDSEIDAELIEGSYVAAHTFGWTEFVIDSQTQQLQVTVYGIEPYTQDEIETIPVTIINRSPQIVSQFRINPVLNA
;
A
#
# COMPACT_ATOMS: atom_id res chain seq x y z
N MET A 1 -31.91 -24.83 15.13
CA MET A 1 -31.55 -23.66 15.96
C MET A 1 -30.41 -24.08 16.85
N LEU A 2 -29.36 -23.24 16.91
CA LEU A 2 -28.27 -23.43 17.87
C LEU A 2 -28.81 -23.33 19.30
N ASN A 3 -28.44 -24.28 20.14
CA ASN A 3 -28.67 -24.24 21.57
C ASN A 3 -27.36 -23.93 22.32
N ALA A 4 -27.41 -23.92 23.66
CA ALA A 4 -26.24 -23.61 24.47
C ALA A 4 -25.08 -24.62 24.32
N GLU A 5 -25.39 -25.90 24.14
CA GLU A 5 -24.41 -26.98 23.96
C GLU A 5 -23.69 -26.81 22.61
N ASP A 6 -24.41 -26.43 21.55
CA ASP A 6 -23.82 -26.22 20.23
C ASP A 6 -22.81 -25.05 20.17
N LEU A 7 -22.88 -24.08 21.10
CA LEU A 7 -21.99 -22.90 21.17
C LEU A 7 -20.99 -23.00 22.33
N PHE A 8 -20.95 -24.13 23.03
CA PHE A 8 -20.06 -24.37 24.16
C PHE A 8 -18.90 -25.27 23.74
N ASN A 9 -17.69 -24.94 24.22
CA ASN A 9 -16.48 -25.71 23.95
C ASN A 9 -15.85 -26.13 25.28
N GLU A 10 -15.93 -27.43 25.62
CA GLU A 10 -15.43 -27.96 26.90
C GLU A 10 -13.93 -27.75 27.07
N ALA A 11 -13.13 -28.04 26.03
CA ALA A 11 -11.67 -27.91 26.09
C ALA A 11 -11.26 -26.46 26.36
N PHE A 12 -11.80 -25.51 25.58
CA PHE A 12 -11.59 -24.08 25.76
C PHE A 12 -12.04 -23.61 27.14
N TYR A 13 -13.23 -24.03 27.58
CA TYR A 13 -13.80 -23.58 28.83
C TYR A 13 -12.95 -24.03 30.02
N LEU A 14 -12.54 -25.30 30.07
CA LEU A 14 -11.70 -25.80 31.15
C LEU A 14 -10.31 -25.14 31.13
N ALA A 15 -9.69 -24.99 29.95
CA ALA A 15 -8.38 -24.35 29.82
C ALA A 15 -8.37 -22.90 30.34
N ASN A 16 -9.45 -22.14 30.12
CA ASN A 16 -9.59 -20.76 30.59
C ASN A 16 -10.14 -20.65 32.02
N ASN A 17 -10.58 -21.76 32.61
CA ASN A 17 -11.17 -21.79 33.95
C ASN A 17 -10.54 -22.91 34.80
N PRO A 18 -9.27 -22.75 35.24
CA PRO A 18 -8.54 -23.80 35.97
C PRO A 18 -9.22 -24.24 37.28
N ASP A 19 -10.04 -23.37 37.87
CA ASP A 19 -10.86 -23.69 39.04
C ASP A 19 -11.98 -24.70 38.71
N VAL A 20 -12.55 -24.61 37.51
CA VAL A 20 -13.58 -25.52 37.00
C VAL A 20 -12.94 -26.83 36.54
N GLU A 21 -11.81 -26.76 35.83
CA GLU A 21 -11.02 -27.93 35.44
C GLU A 21 -10.71 -28.80 36.66
N ALA A 22 -10.16 -28.21 37.72
CA ALA A 22 -9.86 -28.94 38.96
C ALA A 22 -11.11 -29.54 39.62
N ALA A 23 -12.27 -28.88 39.51
CA ALA A 23 -13.53 -29.38 40.07
C ALA A 23 -14.09 -30.56 39.27
N VAL A 24 -13.97 -30.53 37.94
CA VAL A 24 -14.34 -31.63 37.04
C VAL A 24 -13.40 -32.82 37.26
N GLU A 25 -12.09 -32.61 37.32
CA GLU A 25 -11.11 -33.68 37.62
C GLU A 25 -11.33 -34.33 38.99
N ALA A 26 -11.76 -33.54 39.98
CA ALA A 26 -12.11 -34.03 41.31
C ALA A 26 -13.49 -34.72 41.38
N GLY A 27 -14.27 -34.73 40.28
CA GLY A 27 -15.63 -35.27 40.21
C GLY A 27 -16.63 -34.51 41.07
N ILE A 28 -16.37 -33.23 41.36
CA ILE A 28 -17.25 -32.34 42.13
C ILE A 28 -18.38 -31.81 41.24
N ILE A 29 -18.06 -31.53 39.97
CA ILE A 29 -19.00 -31.12 38.91
C ILE A 29 -18.85 -32.12 37.75
N GLU A 30 -19.93 -32.38 37.03
CA GLU A 30 -19.98 -33.38 35.95
C GLU A 30 -19.23 -32.93 34.69
N SER A 31 -19.38 -31.67 34.29
CA SER A 31 -18.66 -31.07 33.15
C SER A 31 -18.47 -29.56 33.30
N GLY A 32 -17.60 -28.99 32.47
CA GLY A 32 -17.50 -27.54 32.28
C GLY A 32 -18.81 -26.95 31.78
N PHE A 33 -19.51 -27.64 30.88
CA PHE A 33 -20.83 -27.22 30.38
C PHE A 33 -21.85 -27.07 31.51
N ASP A 34 -21.96 -28.06 32.40
CA ASP A 34 -22.88 -27.98 33.55
C ASP A 34 -22.55 -26.79 34.45
N HIS A 35 -21.25 -26.60 34.74
CA HIS A 35 -20.82 -25.42 35.48
C HIS A 35 -21.18 -24.11 34.76
N PHE A 36 -21.00 -24.04 33.44
CA PHE A 36 -21.32 -22.85 32.66
C PHE A 36 -22.81 -22.52 32.70
N ILE A 37 -23.68 -23.50 32.48
CA ILE A 37 -25.13 -23.31 32.51
C ILE A 37 -25.62 -22.92 33.90
N GLU A 38 -25.14 -23.58 34.95
CA GLU A 38 -25.59 -23.32 36.32
C GLU A 38 -25.04 -22.02 36.92
N SER A 39 -23.85 -21.58 36.47
CA SER A 39 -23.07 -20.56 37.16
C SER A 39 -22.24 -19.68 36.23
N GLY A 40 -21.46 -20.28 35.32
CA GLY A 40 -20.46 -19.56 34.53
C GLY A 40 -21.01 -18.46 33.62
N GLN A 41 -22.16 -18.67 32.99
CA GLN A 41 -22.81 -17.67 32.15
C GLN A 41 -23.22 -16.40 32.91
N PHE A 42 -23.31 -16.47 34.25
CA PHE A 42 -23.61 -15.33 35.13
C PHE A 42 -22.35 -14.68 35.71
N GLN A 43 -21.18 -15.24 35.43
CA GLN A 43 -19.87 -14.80 35.94
C GLN A 43 -18.99 -14.19 34.84
N VAL A 44 -19.57 -13.84 33.69
CA VAL A 44 -18.82 -13.30 32.54
C VAL A 44 -17.75 -14.29 32.05
N ARG A 45 -17.95 -15.59 32.28
CA ARG A 45 -17.07 -16.64 31.73
C ARG A 45 -17.44 -16.89 30.28
N GLN A 46 -16.43 -17.15 29.46
CA GLN A 46 -16.61 -17.32 28.04
C GLN A 46 -16.77 -18.80 27.68
N PRO A 47 -17.89 -19.23 27.05
CA PRO A 47 -18.14 -20.65 26.77
C PRO A 47 -17.37 -21.22 25.57
N SER A 48 -16.99 -20.37 24.62
CA SER A 48 -16.19 -20.71 23.43
C SER A 48 -15.62 -19.44 22.81
N PRO A 49 -14.64 -19.50 21.90
CA PRO A 49 -14.20 -18.29 21.20
C PRO A 49 -15.28 -17.67 20.29
N LEU A 50 -16.30 -18.43 19.88
CA LEU A 50 -17.40 -17.92 19.04
C LEU A 50 -18.42 -17.06 19.81
N TYR A 51 -18.40 -17.05 21.14
CA TYR A 51 -19.26 -16.19 21.96
C TYR A 51 -18.46 -15.49 23.05
N SER A 52 -18.59 -14.17 23.18
CA SER A 52 -17.98 -13.38 24.26
C SER A 52 -19.05 -12.57 24.98
N GLU A 53 -19.28 -12.85 26.27
CA GLU A 53 -20.25 -12.12 27.09
C GLU A 53 -19.90 -10.63 27.16
N LEU A 54 -18.61 -10.30 27.30
CA LEU A 54 -18.15 -8.92 27.36
C LEU A 54 -18.42 -8.18 26.05
N ASP A 55 -18.01 -8.76 24.92
CA ASP A 55 -18.17 -8.12 23.61
C ASP A 55 -19.64 -8.01 23.22
N TYR A 56 -20.43 -9.06 23.51
CA TYR A 56 -21.85 -9.07 23.25
C TYR A 56 -22.59 -7.98 24.03
N LEU A 57 -22.30 -7.82 25.33
CA LEU A 57 -22.94 -6.77 26.12
C LEU A 57 -22.41 -5.37 25.78
N ALA A 58 -21.14 -5.24 25.38
CA ALA A 58 -20.56 -3.98 24.92
C ALA A 58 -21.22 -3.50 23.62
N ALA A 59 -21.40 -4.40 22.64
CA ALA A 59 -22.06 -4.12 21.37
C ALA A 59 -23.58 -3.89 21.51
N ASN A 60 -24.18 -4.36 22.61
CA ASN A 60 -25.63 -4.32 22.82
C ASN A 60 -25.99 -3.64 24.16
N PRO A 61 -25.83 -2.31 24.31
CA PRO A 61 -26.04 -1.59 25.57
C PRO A 61 -27.43 -1.80 26.19
N ASN A 62 -28.47 -1.96 25.36
CA ASN A 62 -29.83 -2.24 25.84
C ASN A 62 -29.94 -3.62 26.51
N ILE A 63 -29.16 -4.60 26.06
CA ILE A 63 -29.13 -5.94 26.64
C ILE A 63 -28.28 -5.93 27.91
N ARG A 64 -27.15 -5.23 27.91
CA ARG A 64 -26.35 -4.98 29.12
C ARG A 64 -27.18 -4.36 30.24
N ASP A 65 -28.00 -3.37 29.92
CA ASP A 65 -28.90 -2.72 30.88
C ASP A 65 -29.98 -3.70 31.37
N ALA A 66 -30.52 -4.54 30.49
CA ALA A 66 -31.50 -5.58 30.85
C ALA A 66 -30.92 -6.67 31.77
N VAL A 67 -29.67 -7.10 31.52
CA VAL A 67 -28.94 -8.03 32.39
C VAL A 67 -28.68 -7.40 33.76
N THR A 68 -28.23 -6.13 33.78
CA THR A 68 -28.00 -5.38 35.03
C THR A 68 -29.28 -5.23 35.86
N GLN A 69 -30.43 -5.11 35.20
CA GLN A 69 -31.75 -5.01 35.83
C GLN A 69 -32.36 -6.37 36.20
N GLY A 70 -31.72 -7.49 35.85
CA GLY A 70 -32.23 -8.85 36.06
C GLY A 70 -33.46 -9.19 35.21
N ILE A 71 -33.66 -8.50 34.09
CA ILE A 71 -34.73 -8.78 33.12
C ILE A 71 -34.35 -9.99 32.27
N VAL A 72 -33.08 -10.10 31.91
CA VAL A 72 -32.47 -11.27 31.25
C VAL A 72 -31.34 -11.77 32.14
N ASN A 73 -31.12 -13.09 32.23
CA ASN A 73 -30.16 -13.61 33.20
C ASN A 73 -28.69 -13.43 32.74
N SER A 74 -28.43 -13.49 31.44
CA SER A 74 -27.11 -13.29 30.83
C SER A 74 -27.24 -12.80 29.39
N GLY A 75 -26.18 -12.18 28.85
CA GLY A 75 -26.05 -11.92 27.42
C GLY A 75 -26.11 -13.21 26.61
N PHE A 76 -25.48 -14.28 27.11
CA PHE A 76 -25.49 -15.59 26.45
C PHE A 76 -26.89 -16.14 26.28
N GLN A 77 -27.71 -16.12 27.34
CA GLN A 77 -29.11 -16.53 27.25
C GLN A 77 -29.87 -15.69 26.23
N HIS A 78 -29.70 -14.36 26.26
CA HIS A 78 -30.32 -13.48 25.27
C HIS A 78 -29.92 -13.86 23.85
N PHE A 79 -28.65 -14.15 23.61
CA PHE A 79 -28.16 -14.49 22.29
C PHE A 79 -28.77 -15.79 21.76
N ILE A 80 -28.80 -16.84 22.58
CA ILE A 80 -29.39 -18.13 22.22
C ILE A 80 -30.90 -17.99 21.93
N GLU A 81 -31.64 -17.24 22.76
CA GLU A 81 -33.09 -17.11 22.62
C GLU A 81 -33.53 -16.12 21.53
N PHE A 82 -32.78 -15.03 21.35
CA PHE A 82 -33.18 -13.88 20.51
C PHE A 82 -32.06 -13.39 19.60
N GLY A 83 -30.86 -13.16 20.14
CA GLY A 83 -29.78 -12.45 19.43
C GLY A 83 -29.37 -13.07 18.10
N GLN A 84 -29.31 -14.41 18.02
CA GLN A 84 -29.00 -15.11 16.76
C GLN A 84 -30.05 -14.88 15.66
N PHE A 85 -31.32 -14.63 16.03
CA PHE A 85 -32.41 -14.32 15.09
C PHE A 85 -32.48 -12.82 14.77
N GLU A 86 -32.01 -11.98 15.69
CA GLU A 86 -31.87 -10.53 15.53
C GLU A 86 -30.63 -10.12 14.73
N ARG A 87 -29.88 -11.09 14.16
CA ARG A 87 -28.64 -10.88 13.40
C ARG A 87 -27.56 -10.13 14.19
N ARG A 88 -27.48 -10.35 15.50
CA ARG A 88 -26.43 -9.75 16.35
C ARG A 88 -25.16 -10.59 16.29
N ASN A 89 -24.01 -9.93 16.39
CA ASN A 89 -22.71 -10.62 16.46
C ASN A 89 -22.49 -11.16 17.88
N PRO A 90 -22.18 -12.46 18.06
CA PRO A 90 -21.92 -13.07 19.36
C PRO A 90 -20.51 -12.83 19.89
N SER A 91 -19.55 -12.58 19.00
CA SER A 91 -18.15 -12.28 19.31
C SER A 91 -17.52 -11.56 18.11
N PRO A 92 -16.31 -10.99 18.26
CA PRO A 92 -15.55 -10.48 17.12
C PRO A 92 -15.19 -11.55 16.07
N LEU A 93 -15.14 -12.83 16.45
CA LEU A 93 -14.81 -13.93 15.55
C LEU A 93 -15.96 -14.34 14.61
N PHE A 94 -17.20 -13.89 14.86
CA PHE A 94 -18.32 -14.11 13.97
C PHE A 94 -19.09 -12.81 13.69
N ASP A 95 -19.00 -12.34 12.45
CA ASP A 95 -19.73 -11.17 11.97
C ASP A 95 -20.88 -11.60 11.06
N THR A 96 -22.11 -11.43 11.55
CA THR A 96 -23.33 -11.81 10.83
C THR A 96 -23.50 -11.04 9.53
N SER A 97 -23.20 -9.74 9.51
CA SER A 97 -23.38 -8.92 8.32
C SER A 97 -22.36 -9.29 7.25
N PHE A 98 -21.10 -9.42 7.66
CA PHE A 98 -20.03 -9.92 6.80
C PHE A 98 -20.37 -11.30 6.23
N TYR A 99 -20.73 -12.26 7.09
CA TYR A 99 -20.99 -13.63 6.68
C TYR A 99 -22.14 -13.72 5.67
N LEU A 100 -23.21 -12.94 5.84
CA LEU A 100 -24.34 -12.95 4.90
C LEU A 100 -24.06 -12.20 3.59
N THR A 101 -23.21 -11.16 3.63
CA THR A 101 -22.77 -10.46 2.42
C THR A 101 -21.89 -11.35 1.55
N GLN A 102 -20.93 -12.06 2.17
CA GLN A 102 -20.04 -12.99 1.49
C GLN A 102 -20.75 -14.25 1.01
N ASN A 103 -21.90 -14.58 1.61
CA ASN A 103 -22.64 -15.81 1.33
C ASN A 103 -24.12 -15.51 0.98
N PRO A 104 -24.41 -15.00 -0.24
CA PRO A 104 -25.78 -14.66 -0.66
C PRO A 104 -26.77 -15.83 -0.62
N ASP A 105 -26.27 -17.06 -0.83
CA ASP A 105 -27.02 -18.31 -0.66
C ASP A 105 -27.51 -18.48 0.78
N VAL A 106 -26.63 -18.23 1.76
CA VAL A 106 -26.96 -18.28 3.19
C VAL A 106 -27.88 -17.13 3.58
N ASN A 107 -27.68 -15.94 3.04
CA ASN A 107 -28.60 -14.80 3.26
C ASN A 107 -30.04 -15.15 2.85
N THR A 108 -30.21 -15.90 1.75
CA THR A 108 -31.53 -16.39 1.33
C THR A 108 -32.12 -17.34 2.38
N ILE A 109 -31.35 -18.35 2.84
CA ILE A 109 -31.76 -19.31 3.87
C ILE A 109 -32.16 -18.61 5.18
N VAL A 110 -31.39 -17.58 5.59
CA VAL A 110 -31.66 -16.78 6.79
C VAL A 110 -32.90 -15.92 6.64
N ASN A 111 -33.13 -15.30 5.47
CA ASN A 111 -34.35 -14.54 5.19
C ASN A 111 -35.61 -15.43 5.19
N GLU A 112 -35.47 -16.69 4.80
CA GLU A 112 -36.55 -17.69 4.85
C GLU A 112 -36.80 -18.26 6.26
N GLY A 113 -35.94 -17.92 7.23
CA GLY A 113 -36.05 -18.37 8.63
C GLY A 113 -35.72 -19.86 8.83
N ILE A 114 -34.97 -20.47 7.91
CA ILE A 114 -34.61 -21.90 7.96
C ILE A 114 -33.47 -22.14 8.95
N LEU A 115 -32.44 -21.29 8.93
CA LEU A 115 -31.30 -21.28 9.85
C LEU A 115 -30.95 -19.84 10.23
N THR A 116 -30.25 -19.65 11.33
CA THR A 116 -29.54 -18.39 11.60
C THR A 116 -28.16 -18.40 10.92
N ALA A 117 -27.54 -17.22 10.77
CA ALA A 117 -26.22 -17.11 10.14
C ALA A 117 -25.16 -17.94 10.87
N ILE A 118 -25.10 -17.81 12.20
CA ILE A 118 -24.15 -18.58 13.01
C ILE A 118 -24.50 -20.08 13.03
N GLU A 119 -25.77 -20.45 12.98
CA GLU A 119 -26.16 -21.87 12.87
C GLU A 119 -25.66 -22.48 11.56
N HIS A 120 -25.76 -21.74 10.45
CA HIS A 120 -25.19 -22.19 9.19
C HIS A 120 -23.68 -22.37 9.30
N PHE A 121 -22.96 -21.41 9.88
CA PHE A 121 -21.51 -21.50 10.00
C PHE A 121 -21.06 -22.70 10.84
N VAL A 122 -21.61 -22.86 12.05
CA VAL A 122 -21.24 -23.96 12.96
C VAL A 122 -21.56 -25.33 12.34
N LYS A 123 -22.62 -25.47 11.55
CA LYS A 123 -23.02 -26.77 10.99
C LYS A 123 -22.44 -27.08 9.61
N PHE A 124 -22.18 -26.05 8.81
CA PHE A 124 -21.82 -26.20 7.39
C PHE A 124 -20.64 -25.31 7.03
N GLY A 125 -20.73 -24.00 7.31
CA GLY A 125 -19.75 -23.03 6.81
C GLY A 125 -18.30 -23.30 7.17
N GLN A 126 -18.02 -23.78 8.39
CA GLN A 126 -16.67 -24.14 8.79
C GLN A 126 -16.07 -25.32 8.01
N PHE A 127 -16.92 -26.20 7.47
CA PHE A 127 -16.53 -27.34 6.63
C PHE A 127 -16.54 -26.99 5.13
N GLU A 128 -16.96 -25.76 4.79
CA GLU A 128 -17.04 -25.22 3.43
C GLU A 128 -15.98 -24.12 3.21
N ASP A 129 -14.98 -24.02 4.08
CA ASP A 129 -13.93 -23.01 4.07
C ASP A 129 -14.44 -21.55 4.08
N ARG A 130 -15.65 -21.31 4.61
CA ARG A 130 -16.24 -19.96 4.66
C ARG A 130 -15.68 -19.18 5.85
N ALA A 131 -15.13 -18.00 5.60
CA ALA A 131 -14.66 -17.10 6.65
C ALA A 131 -15.85 -16.61 7.52
N PRO A 132 -15.82 -16.74 8.86
CA PRO A 132 -16.90 -16.29 9.75
C PRO A 132 -16.88 -14.80 10.06
N SER A 133 -15.73 -14.14 9.89
CA SER A 133 -15.53 -12.71 10.15
C SER A 133 -14.34 -12.21 9.35
N LEU A 134 -14.15 -10.89 9.36
CA LEU A 134 -12.98 -10.23 8.80
C LEU A 134 -11.68 -10.60 9.54
N LEU A 135 -11.78 -11.07 10.79
CA LEU A 135 -10.62 -11.41 11.62
C LEU A 135 -10.07 -12.81 11.36
N TYR A 136 -10.89 -13.74 10.87
CA TYR A 136 -10.47 -15.12 10.68
C TYR A 136 -10.59 -15.53 9.22
N ASN A 137 -9.43 -15.70 8.58
CA ASN A 137 -9.33 -16.30 7.25
C ASN A 137 -8.80 -17.74 7.41
N PRO A 138 -9.59 -18.78 7.04
CA PRO A 138 -9.16 -20.17 7.16
C PRO A 138 -7.85 -20.46 6.43
N ASN A 139 -7.64 -19.87 5.25
CA ASN A 139 -6.43 -20.12 4.47
C ASN A 139 -5.21 -19.50 5.14
N TYR A 140 -5.34 -18.29 5.71
CA TYR A 140 -4.29 -17.66 6.51
C TYR A 140 -3.93 -18.52 7.73
N TYR A 141 -4.93 -18.95 8.50
CA TYR A 141 -4.66 -19.76 9.69
C TYR A 141 -3.92 -21.05 9.35
N LEU A 142 -4.30 -21.72 8.26
CA LEU A 142 -3.63 -22.95 7.83
C LEU A 142 -2.22 -22.69 7.25
N SER A 143 -1.96 -21.55 6.62
CA SER A 143 -0.61 -21.20 6.16
C SER A 143 0.33 -20.92 7.34
N GLN A 144 -0.17 -20.26 8.39
CA GLN A 144 0.59 -19.99 9.61
C GLN A 144 0.74 -21.23 10.52
N ASN A 145 -0.10 -22.25 10.35
CA ASN A 145 -0.10 -23.45 11.19
C ASN A 145 -0.02 -24.74 10.33
N PRO A 146 1.15 -25.08 9.77
CA PRO A 146 1.30 -26.22 8.87
C PRO A 146 0.94 -27.57 9.51
N ASP A 147 1.11 -27.72 10.83
CA ASP A 147 0.70 -28.91 11.57
C ASP A 147 -0.83 -29.11 11.54
N VAL A 148 -1.58 -28.00 11.57
CA VAL A 148 -3.05 -27.98 11.45
C VAL A 148 -3.48 -28.23 10.03
N ALA A 149 -2.79 -27.62 9.04
CA ALA A 149 -3.06 -27.86 7.61
C ALA A 149 -3.02 -29.35 7.27
N VAL A 150 -2.02 -30.08 7.78
CA VAL A 150 -1.91 -31.54 7.61
C VAL A 150 -3.08 -32.31 8.24
N ALA A 151 -3.61 -31.85 9.38
CA ALA A 151 -4.76 -32.47 10.03
C ALA A 151 -6.06 -32.20 9.24
N VAL A 152 -6.24 -30.98 8.74
CA VAL A 152 -7.36 -30.62 7.85
C VAL A 152 -7.34 -31.45 6.56
N GLU A 153 -6.18 -31.61 5.93
CA GLU A 153 -6.03 -32.46 4.73
C GLU A 153 -6.40 -33.93 4.96
N ARG A 154 -6.39 -34.39 6.23
CA ARG A 154 -6.77 -35.75 6.62
C ARG A 154 -8.22 -35.87 7.07
N ASP A 155 -9.01 -34.80 6.95
CA ASP A 155 -10.37 -34.71 7.46
C ASP A 155 -10.47 -34.99 8.97
N GLU A 156 -9.42 -34.68 9.75
CA GLU A 156 -9.38 -34.92 11.20
C GLU A 156 -10.10 -33.81 11.99
N LEU A 157 -10.06 -32.57 11.49
CA LEU A 157 -10.63 -31.36 12.08
C LEU A 157 -10.74 -30.25 11.03
N THR A 158 -11.47 -29.18 11.29
CA THR A 158 -11.38 -27.92 10.51
C THR A 158 -10.37 -26.95 11.12
N GLY A 159 -9.85 -26.00 10.32
CA GLY A 159 -8.93 -24.99 10.85
C GLY A 159 -9.54 -24.19 12.00
N ILE A 160 -10.79 -23.75 11.86
CA ILE A 160 -11.47 -23.00 12.92
C ILE A 160 -11.73 -23.90 14.13
N GLU A 161 -12.13 -25.17 13.95
CA GLU A 161 -12.29 -26.13 15.05
C GLU A 161 -11.00 -26.27 15.87
N HIS A 162 -9.84 -26.45 15.22
CA HIS A 162 -8.56 -26.46 15.93
C HIS A 162 -8.29 -25.16 16.69
N TYR A 163 -8.55 -24.00 16.07
CA TYR A 163 -8.40 -22.72 16.73
C TYR A 163 -9.30 -22.61 17.97
N LEU A 164 -10.57 -23.02 17.84
CA LEU A 164 -11.55 -22.95 18.92
C LEU A 164 -11.21 -23.87 20.09
N ASP A 165 -10.74 -25.09 19.81
CA ASP A 165 -10.45 -26.11 20.81
C ASP A 165 -9.17 -25.82 21.60
N ILE A 166 -8.08 -25.50 20.88
CA ILE A 166 -6.74 -25.42 21.47
C ILE A 166 -5.88 -24.30 20.91
N GLY A 167 -6.10 -23.84 19.68
CA GLY A 167 -5.25 -22.84 19.04
C GLY A 167 -5.26 -21.49 19.75
N ALA A 168 -6.43 -21.03 20.19
CA ALA A 168 -6.57 -19.82 20.99
C ALA A 168 -5.81 -19.90 22.33
N ALA A 169 -5.84 -21.06 23.01
CA ALA A 169 -5.12 -21.27 24.26
C ALA A 169 -3.60 -21.45 24.07
N GLN A 170 -3.15 -21.71 22.84
CA GLN A 170 -1.74 -21.80 22.45
C GLN A 170 -1.18 -20.50 21.89
N ASP A 171 -1.97 -19.41 21.89
CA ASP A 171 -1.62 -18.13 21.24
C ASP A 171 -1.22 -18.32 19.76
N ARG A 172 -1.89 -19.24 19.04
CA ARG A 172 -1.64 -19.43 17.60
C ARG A 172 -2.05 -18.18 16.84
N ASP A 173 -1.18 -17.75 15.93
CA ASP A 173 -1.51 -16.68 14.99
C ASP A 173 -2.65 -17.11 14.07
N PHE A 174 -3.68 -16.28 14.00
CA PHE A 174 -4.94 -16.59 13.30
C PHE A 174 -5.50 -15.44 12.48
N SER A 175 -4.89 -14.26 12.56
CA SER A 175 -5.38 -13.07 11.88
C SER A 175 -4.23 -12.22 11.41
N ALA A 176 -4.21 -11.93 10.10
CA ALA A 176 -3.29 -10.95 9.53
C ALA A 176 -3.40 -9.57 10.22
N PHE A 177 -4.55 -9.25 10.81
CA PHE A 177 -4.82 -7.93 11.37
C PHE A 177 -4.33 -7.75 12.82
N LEU A 178 -3.97 -8.82 13.52
CA LEU A 178 -3.49 -8.78 14.90
C LEU A 178 -1.96 -8.80 14.94
N SER A 179 -1.37 -8.08 15.90
CA SER A 179 0.09 -8.08 16.04
C SER A 179 0.56 -9.34 16.79
N PRO A 180 1.60 -10.04 16.33
CA PRO A 180 2.17 -11.19 17.03
C PRO A 180 2.70 -10.87 18.44
N ASP A 181 3.00 -9.60 18.72
CA ASP A 181 3.44 -9.13 20.05
C ASP A 181 2.27 -8.71 20.97
N GLY A 182 1.02 -8.85 20.51
CA GLY A 182 -0.18 -8.45 21.25
C GLY A 182 -0.44 -6.95 21.26
N SER A 183 0.29 -6.14 20.50
CA SER A 183 0.01 -4.70 20.35
C SER A 183 -1.41 -4.47 19.83
N SER A 184 -2.11 -3.52 20.46
CA SER A 184 -3.40 -3.03 19.96
C SER A 184 -3.26 -2.11 18.75
N PHE A 185 -2.04 -1.67 18.42
CA PHE A 185 -1.72 -0.79 17.30
C PHE A 185 -0.73 -1.50 16.35
N PRO A 186 -1.19 -2.51 15.59
CA PRO A 186 -0.32 -3.38 14.79
C PRO A 186 0.51 -2.63 13.74
N ASN A 187 0.03 -1.48 13.27
CA ASN A 187 0.72 -0.64 12.27
C ASN A 187 1.21 0.70 12.86
N GLN A 188 1.28 0.80 14.19
CA GLN A 188 1.58 2.07 14.89
C GLN A 188 0.63 3.20 14.44
N VAL A 189 1.18 4.36 14.12
CA VAL A 189 0.46 5.55 13.68
C VAL A 189 1.15 6.13 12.44
N SER A 190 0.38 6.78 11.58
CA SER A 190 0.90 7.46 10.40
C SER A 190 0.26 8.83 10.19
N VAL A 191 0.95 9.66 9.41
CA VAL A 191 0.55 11.02 9.08
C VAL A 191 0.86 11.32 7.62
N GLY A 192 0.03 12.12 6.97
CA GLY A 192 0.17 12.45 5.57
C GLY A 192 -0.73 13.60 5.15
N ASP A 193 -0.71 13.92 3.86
CA ASP A 193 -1.43 15.06 3.28
C ASP A 193 -1.25 16.33 4.15
N VAL A 194 -0.04 16.54 4.65
CA VAL A 194 0.25 17.67 5.54
C VAL A 194 0.28 18.95 4.71
N THR A 195 -0.47 19.97 5.15
CA THR A 195 -0.49 21.31 4.55
C THR A 195 0.13 22.31 5.52
N GLN A 196 0.04 23.59 5.19
CA GLN A 196 0.41 24.67 6.09
C GLN A 196 -0.45 24.72 7.36
N THR A 197 -1.69 24.21 7.32
CA THR A 197 -2.66 24.41 8.41
C THR A 197 -3.42 23.15 8.82
N SER A 198 -3.14 22.02 8.20
CA SER A 198 -3.82 20.76 8.48
C SER A 198 -2.95 19.53 8.20
N ALA A 199 -3.35 18.39 8.76
CA ALA A 199 -2.74 17.09 8.54
C ALA A 199 -3.80 15.99 8.63
N ILE A 200 -3.57 14.89 7.92
CA ILE A 200 -4.34 13.66 8.08
C ILE A 200 -3.56 12.72 8.99
N LEU A 201 -4.16 12.33 10.12
CA LEU A 201 -3.61 11.32 11.02
C LEU A 201 -4.35 10.01 10.80
N LEU A 202 -3.62 8.91 10.83
CA LEU A 202 -4.14 7.57 10.60
C LEU A 202 -3.54 6.59 11.61
N THR A 203 -4.31 5.58 11.98
CA THR A 203 -3.82 4.40 12.71
C THR A 203 -4.76 3.23 12.44
N ARG A 204 -4.36 2.01 12.81
CA ARG A 204 -5.30 0.91 13.01
C ARG A 204 -5.26 0.48 14.46
N ASN A 205 -6.44 0.17 15.02
CA ASN A 205 -6.53 -0.29 16.39
C ASN A 205 -7.45 -1.53 16.50
N THR A 206 -6.95 -2.57 17.18
CA THR A 206 -7.62 -3.87 17.28
C THR A 206 -8.61 -3.99 18.45
N VAL A 207 -8.80 -2.90 19.20
CA VAL A 207 -9.63 -2.83 20.40
C VAL A 207 -10.91 -2.03 20.14
N PRO A 208 -12.12 -2.62 20.26
CA PRO A 208 -13.37 -1.87 20.12
C PRO A 208 -13.53 -0.75 21.16
N GLY A 209 -14.35 0.25 20.84
CA GLY A 209 -14.67 1.35 21.77
C GLY A 209 -14.37 2.72 21.17
N GLU A 210 -13.79 3.61 21.96
CA GLU A 210 -13.36 4.94 21.53
C GLU A 210 -11.84 5.02 21.43
N ILE A 211 -11.37 5.84 20.48
CA ILE A 211 -9.97 6.19 20.29
C ILE A 211 -9.82 7.71 20.24
N GLU A 212 -8.88 8.25 21.00
CA GLU A 212 -8.61 9.68 21.08
C GLU A 212 -7.28 10.01 20.39
N PHE A 213 -7.33 10.97 19.47
CA PHE A 213 -6.18 11.60 18.84
C PHE A 213 -5.93 12.95 19.50
N GLU A 214 -4.76 13.16 20.06
CA GLU A 214 -4.33 14.43 20.67
C GLU A 214 -3.14 15.00 19.91
N VAL A 215 -3.13 16.31 19.65
CA VAL A 215 -2.02 16.99 18.97
C VAL A 215 -1.41 18.05 19.88
N SER A 216 -0.07 18.12 19.90
CA SER A 216 0.70 19.05 20.72
C SER A 216 1.96 19.54 20.00
N THR A 217 2.46 20.72 20.36
CA THR A 217 3.83 21.17 20.01
C THR A 217 4.87 20.70 21.04
N ASN A 218 4.45 19.95 22.07
CA ASN A 218 5.31 19.44 23.13
C ASN A 218 5.27 17.90 23.11
N PRO A 219 6.42 17.21 22.99
CA PRO A 219 6.46 15.75 22.90
C PRO A 219 5.97 15.04 24.17
N ASN A 220 5.88 15.74 25.31
CA ASN A 220 5.34 15.20 26.56
C ASN A 220 3.83 15.49 26.74
N PHE A 221 3.15 16.06 25.74
CA PHE A 221 1.70 16.31 25.74
C PHE A 221 1.19 17.14 26.94
N THR A 222 2.05 17.99 27.51
CA THR A 222 1.68 18.86 28.65
C THR A 222 0.69 19.98 28.28
N LYS A 223 0.57 20.29 26.98
CA LYS A 223 -0.41 21.22 26.41
C LYS A 223 -0.97 20.63 25.13
N ILE A 224 -2.23 20.20 25.17
CA ILE A 224 -2.96 19.75 23.99
C ILE A 224 -3.48 20.97 23.23
N ILE A 225 -3.27 20.98 21.92
CA ILE A 225 -3.72 22.02 21.00
C ILE A 225 -5.12 21.70 20.51
N THR A 226 -5.34 20.44 20.16
CA THR A 226 -6.63 19.89 19.74
C THR A 226 -6.68 18.41 20.03
N SER A 227 -7.88 17.88 20.27
CA SER A 227 -8.12 16.44 20.28
C SER A 227 -9.39 16.09 19.51
N GLN A 228 -9.46 14.86 19.01
CA GLN A 228 -10.63 14.27 18.37
C GLN A 228 -10.82 12.84 18.86
N ILE A 229 -12.06 12.48 19.16
CA ILE A 229 -12.43 11.12 19.56
C ILE A 229 -13.21 10.49 18.41
N GLN A 230 -12.85 9.27 18.02
CA GLN A 230 -13.56 8.48 17.02
C GLN A 230 -14.07 7.16 17.62
N PRO A 231 -15.26 6.69 17.21
CA PRO A 231 -15.69 5.34 17.53
C PRO A 231 -14.95 4.31 16.67
N ILE A 232 -14.65 3.15 17.24
CA ILE A 232 -14.09 2.00 16.54
C ILE A 232 -15.20 0.96 16.41
N ASN A 233 -15.80 0.91 15.23
CA ASN A 233 -16.87 -0.03 14.91
C ASN A 233 -16.37 -1.27 14.18
N ASN A 234 -15.24 -1.16 13.47
CA ASN A 234 -14.58 -2.26 12.77
C ASN A 234 -13.09 -2.22 13.10
N ILE A 235 -12.56 -3.30 13.68
CA ILE A 235 -11.17 -3.34 14.17
C ILE A 235 -10.15 -3.69 13.09
N ILE A 236 -10.61 -4.08 11.89
CA ILE A 236 -9.73 -4.32 10.74
C ILE A 236 -9.56 -3.08 9.85
N GLU A 237 -10.45 -2.09 9.99
CA GLU A 237 -10.40 -0.86 9.20
C GLU A 237 -9.45 0.17 9.85
N PRO A 238 -8.63 0.87 9.05
CA PRO A 238 -7.90 2.04 9.54
C PRO A 238 -8.85 3.16 9.99
N ILE A 239 -8.43 3.90 11.00
CA ILE A 239 -9.14 5.08 11.52
C ILE A 239 -8.36 6.31 11.10
N LYS A 240 -9.06 7.25 10.45
CA LYS A 240 -8.48 8.48 9.91
C LYS A 240 -9.16 9.72 10.48
N VAL A 241 -8.36 10.72 10.85
CA VAL A 241 -8.85 12.03 11.29
C VAL A 241 -8.14 13.18 10.58
N GLU A 242 -8.89 14.19 10.18
CA GLU A 242 -8.31 15.46 9.72
C GLU A 242 -8.17 16.43 10.89
N ILE A 243 -6.95 16.90 11.12
CA ILE A 243 -6.65 17.94 12.09
C ILE A 243 -6.38 19.24 11.35
N GLY A 244 -7.11 20.31 11.70
CA GLY A 244 -6.94 21.65 11.12
C GLY A 244 -6.50 22.72 12.14
N ASN A 245 -6.48 23.97 11.69
CA ASN A 245 -6.07 25.14 12.49
C ASN A 245 -4.63 25.07 13.05
N LEU A 246 -3.75 24.39 12.32
CA LEU A 246 -2.34 24.31 12.66
C LEU A 246 -1.61 25.57 12.18
N VAL A 247 -0.50 25.89 12.86
CA VAL A 247 0.42 26.96 12.48
C VAL A 247 1.42 26.44 11.44
N PRO A 248 1.65 27.15 10.32
CA PRO A 248 2.61 26.75 9.29
C PRO A 248 4.04 26.60 9.82
N GLY A 249 4.86 25.78 9.15
CA GLY A 249 6.28 25.57 9.48
C GLY A 249 6.57 25.07 10.90
N THR A 250 5.58 24.50 11.59
CA THR A 250 5.67 24.13 13.01
C THR A 250 5.77 22.62 13.19
N GLN A 251 6.66 22.19 14.08
CA GLN A 251 6.76 20.80 14.51
C GLN A 251 5.63 20.45 15.49
N TYR A 252 4.92 19.36 15.19
CA TYR A 252 3.90 18.77 16.03
C TYR A 252 4.27 17.32 16.41
N PHE A 253 3.69 16.90 17.52
CA PHE A 253 3.62 15.52 17.99
C PHE A 253 2.14 15.19 18.17
N TYR A 254 1.76 13.97 17.86
CA TYR A 254 0.41 13.49 18.10
C TYR A 254 0.46 12.15 18.84
N ARG A 255 -0.53 11.96 19.72
CA ARG A 255 -0.70 10.73 20.49
C ARG A 255 -2.07 10.17 20.17
N VAL A 256 -2.13 8.86 19.99
CA VAL A 256 -3.37 8.13 19.84
C VAL A 256 -3.53 7.21 21.04
N THR A 257 -4.67 7.26 21.73
CA THR A 257 -4.92 6.44 22.93
C THR A 257 -6.27 5.73 22.79
N ASN A 258 -6.29 4.41 23.02
CA ASN A 258 -7.52 3.63 22.98
C ASN A 258 -8.19 3.50 24.35
N THR A 259 -9.36 2.86 24.38
CA THR A 259 -10.17 2.67 25.60
C THR A 259 -9.47 1.86 26.70
N LEU A 260 -8.46 1.04 26.38
CA LEU A 260 -7.65 0.31 27.36
C LEU A 260 -6.48 1.14 27.91
N GLY A 261 -6.27 2.36 27.40
CA GLY A 261 -5.18 3.23 27.78
C GLY A 261 -3.84 2.91 27.09
N ALA A 262 -3.82 1.98 26.13
CA ALA A 262 -2.67 1.80 25.27
C ALA A 262 -2.53 3.02 24.34
N SER A 263 -1.29 3.43 24.06
CA SER A 263 -1.05 4.64 23.28
C SER A 263 0.16 4.55 22.36
N GLU A 264 0.04 5.15 21.18
CA GLU A 264 1.12 5.35 20.22
C GLU A 264 1.36 6.83 19.95
N VAL A 265 2.58 7.18 19.54
CA VAL A 265 3.00 8.57 19.31
C VAL A 265 3.66 8.70 17.95
N GLY A 266 3.30 9.74 17.22
CA GLY A 266 3.99 10.13 16.00
C GLY A 266 4.31 11.62 15.97
N SER A 267 4.97 12.07 14.91
CA SER A 267 5.34 13.47 14.73
C SER A 267 5.29 13.91 13.27
N PHE A 268 5.08 15.20 13.03
CA PHE A 268 5.11 15.79 11.69
C PHE A 268 5.44 17.28 11.77
N ARG A 269 5.83 17.86 10.63
CA ARG A 269 6.00 19.30 10.47
C ARG A 269 5.01 19.81 9.43
N THR A 270 4.22 20.81 9.79
CA THR A 270 3.37 21.50 8.80
C THR A 270 4.23 22.21 7.78
N VAL A 271 3.76 22.25 6.55
CA VAL A 271 4.41 22.94 5.43
C VAL A 271 4.70 24.40 5.80
N PRO A 272 5.89 24.95 5.47
CA PRO A 272 6.22 26.35 5.75
C PRO A 272 5.43 27.32 4.85
N PRO A 273 5.29 28.59 5.24
CA PRO A 273 4.80 29.66 4.36
C PRO A 273 5.65 29.77 3.08
N ILE A 274 5.04 30.20 1.97
CA ILE A 274 5.70 30.26 0.65
C ILE A 274 6.91 31.21 0.64
N GLU A 275 6.87 32.25 1.48
CA GLU A 275 7.94 33.23 1.63
C GLU A 275 9.19 32.70 2.36
N VAL A 276 9.14 31.49 2.91
CA VAL A 276 10.24 30.89 3.68
C VAL A 276 11.13 30.04 2.77
N GLN A 277 12.43 30.32 2.80
CA GLN A 277 13.48 29.48 2.25
C GLN A 277 14.31 28.93 3.41
N GLN A 278 14.22 27.62 3.65
CA GLN A 278 14.88 26.96 4.80
C GLN A 278 15.56 25.65 4.43
N GLY A 279 15.59 25.31 3.14
CA GLY A 279 15.95 23.99 2.64
C GLY A 279 14.77 23.03 2.73
N LEU A 280 14.90 21.92 2.01
CA LEU A 280 13.93 20.84 1.97
C LEU A 280 14.66 19.52 2.01
N ARG A 281 14.13 18.55 2.76
CA ARG A 281 14.64 17.19 2.78
C ARG A 281 13.51 16.20 2.63
N PHE A 282 13.58 15.30 1.65
CA PHE A 282 12.56 14.25 1.50
C PHE A 282 13.17 12.94 1.02
N GLY A 283 12.41 11.86 1.15
CA GLY A 283 12.78 10.53 0.69
C GLY A 283 11.77 9.96 -0.30
N VAL A 284 12.21 9.05 -1.17
CA VAL A 284 11.35 8.39 -2.16
C VAL A 284 11.76 6.93 -2.30
N SER A 285 10.78 6.03 -2.41
CA SER A 285 11.00 4.65 -2.84
C SER A 285 9.82 4.17 -3.68
N GLY A 286 10.07 3.22 -4.59
CA GLY A 286 9.05 2.61 -5.44
C GLY A 286 8.47 1.33 -4.84
N THR A 287 8.14 0.40 -5.72
CA THR A 287 7.40 -0.86 -5.51
C THR A 287 7.71 -1.60 -4.21
N ILE A 288 6.64 -2.08 -3.58
CA ILE A 288 6.66 -2.87 -2.36
C ILE A 288 5.80 -4.14 -2.50
N GLN A 289 6.40 -5.30 -2.26
CA GLN A 289 5.70 -6.59 -2.20
C GLN A 289 5.55 -7.06 -0.76
N GLY A 290 4.34 -7.47 -0.37
CA GLY A 290 4.01 -7.92 0.99
C GLY A 290 4.78 -9.18 1.40
N GLU A 291 5.07 -10.03 0.43
CA GLU A 291 5.89 -11.25 0.49
C GLU A 291 7.30 -10.97 1.05
N LEU A 292 7.80 -9.74 0.87
CA LEU A 292 9.16 -9.34 1.21
C LEU A 292 9.25 -8.46 2.47
N ALA A 293 8.15 -8.24 3.20
CA ALA A 293 8.20 -7.58 4.51
C ALA A 293 9.20 -8.32 5.44
N PRO A 294 10.07 -7.61 6.20
CA PRO A 294 9.85 -6.27 6.75
C PRO A 294 10.70 -5.12 6.18
N TYR A 295 11.31 -5.20 5.00
CA TYR A 295 11.99 -4.04 4.36
C TYR A 295 13.13 -3.35 5.16
N PRO A 296 14.20 -4.07 5.56
CA PRO A 296 15.38 -3.46 6.19
C PRO A 296 16.04 -2.35 5.35
N ALA A 297 15.71 -2.27 4.05
CA ALA A 297 16.15 -1.22 3.16
C ALA A 297 15.73 0.21 3.61
N LEU A 298 14.68 0.33 4.44
CA LEU A 298 14.19 1.60 4.97
C LEU A 298 14.66 1.90 6.41
N ILE A 299 15.42 1.02 7.06
CA ILE A 299 15.68 1.08 8.51
C ILE A 299 16.37 2.39 8.95
N ASN A 300 17.14 3.03 8.07
CA ASN A 300 17.85 4.27 8.35
C ASN A 300 17.03 5.53 8.03
N ALA A 301 15.91 5.43 7.29
CA ALA A 301 15.13 6.56 6.82
C ALA A 301 14.50 7.40 7.96
N PRO A 302 13.95 6.81 9.05
CA PRO A 302 13.41 7.57 10.18
C PRO A 302 14.43 8.50 10.84
N GLU A 303 15.72 8.15 10.80
CA GLU A 303 16.80 8.93 11.42
C GLU A 303 17.20 10.17 10.60
N ARG A 304 16.62 10.34 9.41
CA ARG A 304 17.02 11.37 8.44
C ARG A 304 16.33 12.70 8.61
N ASN A 305 15.30 12.76 9.47
CA ASN A 305 14.51 13.97 9.74
C ASN A 305 13.97 14.58 8.43
N LEU A 306 13.28 13.75 7.65
CA LEU A 306 12.67 14.12 6.39
C LEU A 306 11.44 15.00 6.65
N ASP A 307 11.18 15.98 5.78
CA ASP A 307 9.96 16.78 5.77
C ASP A 307 8.77 15.97 5.23
N PHE A 308 9.02 15.03 4.31
CA PHE A 308 8.07 14.01 3.85
C PHE A 308 8.80 12.81 3.21
N PHE A 309 8.07 11.70 3.01
CA PHE A 309 8.51 10.53 2.27
C PHE A 309 7.44 10.14 1.23
N VAL A 310 7.87 9.77 0.03
CA VAL A 310 6.98 9.36 -1.05
C VAL A 310 7.05 7.86 -1.29
N GLN A 311 5.90 7.19 -1.20
CA GLN A 311 5.69 5.82 -1.70
C GLN A 311 5.19 5.94 -3.14
N LEU A 312 6.05 5.61 -4.10
CA LEU A 312 5.88 5.96 -5.50
C LEU A 312 5.33 4.79 -6.31
N GLY A 313 4.02 4.56 -6.21
CA GLY A 313 3.33 3.48 -6.92
C GLY A 313 3.52 2.11 -6.27
N ASP A 314 2.76 1.14 -6.75
CA ASP A 314 2.75 -0.27 -6.35
C ASP A 314 2.88 -0.46 -4.84
N THR A 315 1.97 0.17 -4.09
CA THR A 315 2.06 0.20 -2.62
C THR A 315 1.60 -1.10 -1.97
N ILE A 316 1.07 -2.02 -2.79
CA ILE A 316 0.81 -3.43 -2.56
C ILE A 316 1.02 -4.21 -3.88
N SER A 317 0.91 -5.54 -3.83
CA SER A 317 0.68 -6.37 -5.02
C SER A 317 -0.66 -7.11 -4.90
N ALA A 318 -1.69 -6.53 -5.53
CA ALA A 318 -3.06 -7.01 -5.47
C ALA A 318 -3.28 -8.30 -6.29
N ASN A 319 -2.45 -8.56 -7.30
CA ASN A 319 -2.56 -9.67 -8.26
C ASN A 319 -1.56 -10.82 -8.01
N THR A 320 -1.02 -10.94 -6.79
CA THR A 320 -0.12 -12.03 -6.38
C THR A 320 -0.68 -12.77 -5.17
N ILE A 321 -0.26 -14.02 -4.98
CA ILE A 321 -0.49 -14.74 -3.72
C ILE A 321 0.59 -14.31 -2.73
N SER A 322 0.20 -13.99 -1.49
CA SER A 322 1.15 -13.59 -0.44
C SER A 322 0.91 -14.33 0.88
N PRO A 323 1.87 -14.32 1.83
CA PRO A 323 1.73 -14.99 3.11
C PRO A 323 0.47 -14.63 3.92
N ASP A 324 0.03 -13.36 3.87
CA ASP A 324 -1.15 -12.91 4.60
C ASP A 324 -2.47 -13.18 3.87
N LEU A 325 -2.42 -13.44 2.56
CA LEU A 325 -3.59 -13.75 1.73
C LEU A 325 -3.35 -14.98 0.83
N PRO A 326 -3.12 -16.17 1.44
CA PRO A 326 -2.82 -17.38 0.69
C PRO A 326 -4.02 -17.83 -0.16
N LYS A 327 -3.73 -18.40 -1.34
CA LYS A 327 -4.70 -18.87 -2.35
C LYS A 327 -5.52 -17.77 -3.05
N VAL A 328 -5.30 -16.50 -2.75
CA VAL A 328 -5.91 -15.38 -3.50
C VAL A 328 -4.85 -14.84 -4.46
N SER A 329 -5.02 -15.11 -5.75
CA SER A 329 -4.13 -14.60 -6.80
C SER A 329 -4.55 -13.23 -7.35
N GLN A 330 -5.71 -12.72 -6.95
CA GLN A 330 -6.21 -11.40 -7.31
C GLN A 330 -7.17 -10.92 -6.21
N ALA A 331 -6.83 -9.82 -5.55
CA ALA A 331 -7.70 -9.14 -4.62
C ALA A 331 -8.90 -8.57 -5.38
N ILE A 332 -10.11 -8.87 -4.90
CA ILE A 332 -11.35 -8.36 -5.50
C ILE A 332 -12.34 -7.84 -4.46
N THR A 333 -12.13 -8.14 -3.19
CA THR A 333 -12.95 -7.65 -2.08
C THR A 333 -12.20 -6.65 -1.22
N GLU A 334 -12.94 -5.81 -0.48
CA GLU A 334 -12.35 -4.88 0.49
C GLU A 334 -11.48 -5.59 1.54
N LEU A 335 -11.86 -6.81 1.95
CA LEU A 335 -11.03 -7.62 2.86
C LEU A 335 -9.70 -8.01 2.21
N ASP A 336 -9.70 -8.42 0.95
CA ASP A 336 -8.48 -8.80 0.24
C ASP A 336 -7.51 -7.61 0.15
N PHE A 337 -8.01 -6.46 -0.32
CA PHE A 337 -7.20 -5.24 -0.44
C PHE A 337 -6.69 -4.78 0.93
N ASN A 338 -7.55 -4.71 1.95
CA ASN A 338 -7.13 -4.31 3.30
C ASN A 338 -6.11 -5.29 3.89
N THR A 339 -6.19 -6.59 3.58
CA THR A 339 -5.18 -7.58 3.99
C THR A 339 -3.84 -7.29 3.32
N LYS A 340 -3.83 -7.01 2.02
CA LYS A 340 -2.62 -6.64 1.26
C LYS A 340 -1.99 -5.35 1.76
N TYR A 341 -2.78 -4.32 2.04
CA TYR A 341 -2.27 -3.06 2.60
C TYR A 341 -1.71 -3.26 4.01
N ASN A 342 -2.39 -4.07 4.82
CA ASN A 342 -1.90 -4.39 6.14
C ASN A 342 -0.57 -5.16 6.09
N GLU A 343 -0.45 -6.11 5.19
CA GLU A 343 0.72 -6.97 5.06
C GLU A 343 2.01 -6.16 4.89
N THR A 344 1.97 -5.11 4.07
CA THR A 344 3.16 -4.27 3.78
C THR A 344 3.58 -3.37 4.95
N ILE A 345 2.75 -3.20 5.97
CA ILE A 345 3.08 -2.39 7.16
C ILE A 345 2.93 -3.19 8.46
N SER A 346 2.90 -4.51 8.38
CA SER A 346 2.87 -5.39 9.55
C SER A 346 4.28 -5.75 10.03
N GLN A 347 4.41 -5.99 11.33
CA GLN A 347 5.69 -6.44 11.91
C GLN A 347 6.00 -7.87 11.44
N ARG A 348 7.18 -8.06 10.86
CA ARG A 348 7.72 -9.39 10.53
C ARG A 348 9.16 -9.51 10.97
N ALA A 349 9.56 -10.72 11.36
CA ALA A 349 10.90 -11.00 11.89
C ALA A 349 11.37 -10.05 13.02
N GLY A 350 10.41 -9.49 13.80
CA GLY A 350 10.68 -8.63 14.95
C GLY A 350 11.00 -7.16 14.63
N ILE A 351 10.82 -6.70 13.39
CA ILE A 351 11.00 -5.29 13.01
C ILE A 351 9.84 -4.79 12.13
N ASN A 352 9.61 -3.47 12.13
CA ASN A 352 8.69 -2.78 11.22
C ASN A 352 9.25 -1.42 10.74
N PRO A 353 10.31 -1.42 9.91
CA PRO A 353 10.91 -0.22 9.33
C PRO A 353 9.93 0.74 8.69
N LEU A 354 8.92 0.23 7.97
CA LEU A 354 7.95 1.08 7.30
C LEU A 354 7.07 1.82 8.32
N ALA A 355 6.46 1.13 9.29
CA ALA A 355 5.68 1.82 10.33
C ALA A 355 6.52 2.82 11.15
N ASN A 356 7.79 2.51 11.42
CA ASN A 356 8.71 3.45 12.07
C ASN A 356 8.95 4.74 11.26
N LEU A 357 8.98 4.61 9.93
CA LEU A 357 9.06 5.75 9.02
C LEU A 357 7.75 6.54 9.00
N GLU A 358 6.62 5.87 8.86
CA GLU A 358 5.30 6.54 8.78
C GLU A 358 4.90 7.24 10.09
N SER A 359 5.38 6.77 11.25
CA SER A 359 5.13 7.42 12.55
C SER A 359 5.94 8.70 12.75
N SER A 360 7.07 8.84 12.07
CA SER A 360 8.00 9.97 12.24
C SER A 360 8.01 10.96 11.09
N THR A 361 7.49 10.57 9.92
CA THR A 361 7.60 11.32 8.66
C THR A 361 6.25 11.34 7.92
N PRO A 362 5.78 12.51 7.43
CA PRO A 362 4.61 12.58 6.56
C PRO A 362 4.76 11.74 5.30
N ILE A 363 3.78 10.89 5.01
CA ILE A 363 3.74 10.04 3.82
C ILE A 363 2.88 10.68 2.73
N LEU A 364 3.41 10.70 1.51
CA LEU A 364 2.68 10.98 0.28
C LEU A 364 2.67 9.70 -0.56
N SER A 365 1.50 9.18 -0.88
CA SER A 365 1.37 7.93 -1.65
C SER A 365 0.89 8.24 -3.07
N VAL A 366 1.54 7.61 -4.05
CA VAL A 366 1.12 7.60 -5.46
C VAL A 366 0.48 6.26 -5.74
N TRP A 367 -0.68 6.28 -6.40
CA TRP A 367 -1.43 5.09 -6.81
C TRP A 367 -0.91 4.58 -8.16
N ASP A 368 -0.76 3.28 -8.30
CA ASP A 368 -0.36 2.62 -9.54
C ASP A 368 -1.22 1.38 -9.85
N ASP A 369 -0.82 0.58 -10.83
CA ASP A 369 -1.58 -0.57 -11.30
C ASP A 369 -1.55 -1.77 -10.35
N GLN A 370 -0.42 -2.09 -9.71
CA GLN A 370 -0.36 -3.22 -8.76
C GLN A 370 -1.20 -2.99 -7.49
N ASP A 371 -1.68 -1.76 -7.25
CA ASP A 371 -2.67 -1.46 -6.22
C ASP A 371 -4.09 -1.98 -6.57
N LEU A 372 -4.32 -2.41 -7.82
CA LEU A 372 -5.56 -3.00 -8.31
C LEU A 372 -5.32 -4.24 -9.19
N ILE A 373 -4.80 -4.05 -10.39
CA ILE A 373 -4.43 -5.11 -11.34
C ILE A 373 -3.43 -4.55 -12.36
N ASP A 374 -2.40 -5.34 -12.65
CA ASP A 374 -1.35 -5.01 -13.62
C ASP A 374 -1.88 -4.38 -14.90
N ASN A 375 -1.26 -3.27 -15.31
CA ASN A 375 -1.50 -2.56 -16.56
C ASN A 375 -2.94 -2.07 -16.80
N PHE A 376 -3.76 -1.88 -15.76
CA PHE A 376 -5.14 -1.40 -15.95
C PHE A 376 -5.21 0.04 -16.48
N ALA A 377 -6.26 0.37 -17.24
CA ALA A 377 -6.51 1.73 -17.73
C ALA A 377 -7.91 2.19 -17.30
N GLY A 378 -8.01 3.16 -16.40
CA GLY A 378 -9.28 3.59 -15.82
C GLY A 378 -10.21 4.31 -16.81
N GLY A 379 -9.64 5.04 -17.77
CA GLY A 379 -10.38 5.85 -18.76
C GLY A 379 -10.92 5.10 -19.98
N VAL A 380 -10.91 3.76 -19.96
CA VAL A 380 -11.45 2.93 -21.06
C VAL A 380 -12.81 2.36 -20.70
N ALA A 381 -13.67 2.13 -21.69
CA ALA A 381 -14.90 1.38 -21.44
C ALA A 381 -14.57 -0.04 -20.95
N PRO A 382 -15.27 -0.57 -19.92
CA PRO A 382 -15.01 -1.92 -19.42
C PRO A 382 -15.28 -3.00 -20.49
N THR A 383 -16.12 -2.69 -21.48
CA THR A 383 -16.41 -3.56 -22.63
C THR A 383 -15.42 -3.43 -23.80
N SER A 384 -14.34 -2.64 -23.66
CA SER A 384 -13.40 -2.35 -24.76
C SER A 384 -12.59 -3.58 -25.20
N ARG A 385 -12.28 -4.49 -24.27
CA ARG A 385 -11.57 -5.75 -24.51
C ARG A 385 -12.23 -6.87 -23.70
N LEU A 386 -12.19 -8.11 -24.20
CA LEU A 386 -12.80 -9.26 -23.50
C LEU A 386 -12.16 -9.51 -22.12
N LEU A 387 -10.85 -9.32 -21.99
CA LEU A 387 -10.16 -9.45 -20.71
C LEU A 387 -10.58 -8.36 -19.73
N THR A 388 -10.59 -7.09 -20.16
CA THR A 388 -11.09 -5.96 -19.36
C THR A 388 -12.53 -6.21 -18.90
N GLN A 389 -13.41 -6.68 -19.79
CA GLN A 389 -14.79 -7.02 -19.44
C GLN A 389 -14.88 -8.18 -18.44
N ALA A 390 -14.00 -9.18 -18.56
CA ALA A 390 -13.98 -10.32 -17.65
C ALA A 390 -13.58 -9.92 -16.23
N ILE A 391 -12.72 -8.90 -16.09
CA ILE A 391 -12.23 -8.38 -14.81
C ILE A 391 -13.21 -7.38 -14.20
N PHE A 392 -13.60 -6.36 -14.97
CA PHE A 392 -14.35 -5.20 -14.49
C PHE A 392 -15.87 -5.27 -14.76
N GLY A 393 -16.33 -6.29 -15.48
CA GLY A 393 -17.74 -6.46 -15.82
C GLY A 393 -18.20 -5.52 -16.94
N THR A 394 -19.44 -5.05 -16.85
CA THR A 394 -20.10 -4.24 -17.89
C THR A 394 -20.80 -3.00 -17.34
N GLU A 395 -20.63 -2.72 -16.04
CA GLU A 395 -21.22 -1.57 -15.37
C GLU A 395 -20.31 -0.35 -15.55
N GLY A 396 -20.89 0.84 -15.68
CA GLY A 396 -20.13 2.08 -15.90
C GLY A 396 -19.88 2.45 -17.36
N GLU A 397 -19.52 3.71 -17.59
CA GLU A 397 -19.03 4.19 -18.90
C GLU A 397 -17.55 3.84 -19.07
N PHE A 398 -16.79 3.89 -17.98
CA PHE A 398 -15.35 3.68 -17.90
C PHE A 398 -14.99 2.65 -16.81
N VAL A 399 -13.76 2.14 -16.82
CA VAL A 399 -13.26 1.22 -15.78
C VAL A 399 -13.26 1.89 -14.41
N ASN A 400 -12.99 3.20 -14.35
CA ASN A 400 -13.05 3.96 -13.10
C ASN A 400 -14.47 4.12 -12.50
N ASP A 401 -15.53 3.79 -13.24
CA ASP A 401 -16.90 3.72 -12.72
C ASP A 401 -17.24 2.35 -12.10
N THR A 402 -16.36 1.35 -12.25
CA THR A 402 -16.72 -0.05 -11.98
C THR A 402 -16.64 -0.38 -10.48
N PRO A 403 -17.49 -1.30 -9.97
CA PRO A 403 -17.45 -1.68 -8.55
C PRO A 403 -16.09 -2.17 -8.05
N LEU A 404 -15.33 -2.89 -8.88
CA LEU A 404 -14.01 -3.40 -8.50
C LEU A 404 -12.99 -2.26 -8.36
N PHE A 405 -12.95 -1.33 -9.32
CA PHE A 405 -12.11 -0.14 -9.23
C PHE A 405 -12.44 0.67 -7.97
N GLU A 406 -13.74 0.92 -7.75
CA GLU A 406 -14.20 1.68 -6.60
C GLU A 406 -13.87 1.03 -5.25
N THR A 407 -13.90 -0.31 -5.20
CA THR A 407 -13.50 -1.10 -4.02
C THR A 407 -12.00 -0.97 -3.74
N ALA A 408 -11.16 -1.11 -4.77
CA ALA A 408 -9.71 -1.02 -4.63
C ALA A 408 -9.26 0.40 -4.26
N LEU A 409 -9.79 1.41 -4.94
CA LEU A 409 -9.47 2.81 -4.68
C LEU A 409 -9.95 3.25 -3.28
N ASN A 410 -11.10 2.74 -2.81
CA ASN A 410 -11.54 2.96 -1.43
C ASN A 410 -10.56 2.35 -0.42
N ALA A 411 -10.09 1.12 -0.65
CA ALA A 411 -9.12 0.47 0.23
C ALA A 411 -7.78 1.22 0.27
N PHE A 412 -7.28 1.71 -0.86
CA PHE A 412 -6.08 2.56 -0.90
C PHE A 412 -6.27 3.86 -0.14
N GLN A 413 -7.33 4.61 -0.45
CA GLN A 413 -7.60 5.86 0.24
C GLN A 413 -7.74 5.62 1.74
N ASN A 414 -8.39 4.55 2.19
CA ASN A 414 -8.54 4.27 3.62
C ASN A 414 -7.24 3.81 4.29
N SER A 415 -6.35 3.13 3.56
CA SER A 415 -5.08 2.60 4.09
C SER A 415 -3.95 3.62 4.12
N LYS A 416 -4.08 4.74 3.39
CA LYS A 416 -3.07 5.81 3.33
C LYS A 416 -3.56 7.08 4.01
N PRO A 417 -2.69 7.90 4.63
CA PRO A 417 -3.07 9.15 5.28
C PRO A 417 -3.35 10.29 4.28
N LEU A 418 -4.29 10.05 3.37
CA LEU A 418 -4.70 10.95 2.27
C LEU A 418 -6.05 11.61 2.57
N ARG A 419 -6.28 12.82 2.05
CA ARG A 419 -7.62 13.44 2.00
C ARG A 419 -8.49 12.78 0.93
N ASN A 420 -9.79 12.77 1.18
CA ASN A 420 -10.77 12.38 0.17
C ASN A 420 -11.21 13.64 -0.60
N LEU A 421 -10.61 13.85 -1.78
CA LEU A 421 -10.93 14.95 -2.69
C LEU A 421 -11.65 14.43 -3.94
N PHE A 422 -12.37 15.32 -4.63
CA PHE A 422 -13.10 15.01 -5.86
C PHE A 422 -12.95 16.16 -6.86
N TYR A 423 -12.91 15.86 -8.16
CA TYR A 423 -12.77 16.88 -9.22
C TYR A 423 -14.03 17.76 -9.41
N GLY A 424 -15.20 17.27 -8.98
CA GLY A 424 -16.48 17.93 -9.25
C GLY A 424 -16.81 17.93 -10.75
N GLU A 425 -17.66 18.85 -11.20
CA GLU A 425 -18.03 18.93 -12.62
C GLU A 425 -16.87 19.48 -13.47
N THR A 426 -16.18 18.60 -14.22
CA THR A 426 -15.06 18.97 -15.11
C THR A 426 -15.51 19.25 -16.55
N GLY A 427 -16.68 18.75 -16.95
CA GLY A 427 -17.13 18.74 -18.35
C GLY A 427 -16.59 17.57 -19.18
N ASP A 428 -15.80 16.69 -18.59
CA ASP A 428 -15.32 15.42 -19.15
C ASP A 428 -15.90 14.27 -18.31
N SER A 429 -16.71 13.39 -18.93
CA SER A 429 -17.36 12.27 -18.22
C SER A 429 -16.35 11.34 -17.56
N ARG A 430 -15.11 11.28 -18.06
CA ARG A 430 -14.06 10.44 -17.50
C ARG A 430 -13.59 10.89 -16.11
N THR A 431 -13.64 12.19 -15.84
CA THR A 431 -13.09 12.78 -14.62
C THR A 431 -14.16 13.49 -13.76
N ALA A 432 -15.35 13.73 -14.32
CA ALA A 432 -16.40 14.47 -13.64
C ALA A 432 -16.89 13.73 -12.40
N ASN A 433 -16.80 14.40 -11.24
CA ASN A 433 -17.15 13.89 -9.91
C ASN A 433 -16.30 12.72 -9.42
N GLU A 434 -15.26 12.35 -10.15
CA GLU A 434 -14.35 11.29 -9.75
C GLU A 434 -13.47 11.69 -8.58
N ARG A 435 -13.00 10.67 -7.86
CA ARG A 435 -12.00 10.84 -6.79
C ARG A 435 -10.75 11.48 -7.38
N LYS A 436 -10.25 12.49 -6.68
CA LYS A 436 -9.05 13.23 -7.07
C LYS A 436 -7.89 12.80 -6.21
N LEU A 437 -6.95 12.03 -6.78
CA LEU A 437 -5.69 11.70 -6.12
C LEU A 437 -4.59 12.74 -6.36
N TYR A 438 -4.69 13.53 -7.44
CA TYR A 438 -3.76 14.62 -7.71
C TYR A 438 -3.61 15.59 -6.53
N ARG A 439 -2.37 16.01 -6.25
CA ARG A 439 -2.04 17.04 -5.25
C ARG A 439 -0.88 17.91 -5.74
N ALA A 440 -0.94 19.20 -5.42
CA ALA A 440 0.19 20.13 -5.50
C ALA A 440 0.46 20.71 -4.10
N ILE A 441 1.69 20.54 -3.59
CA ILE A 441 2.07 20.94 -2.23
C ILE A 441 3.35 21.79 -2.28
N PRO A 442 3.27 23.12 -2.00
CA PRO A 442 4.44 23.99 -2.02
C PRO A 442 5.17 23.98 -0.66
N TYR A 443 6.43 23.57 -0.63
CA TYR A 443 7.29 23.57 0.55
C TYR A 443 8.17 24.82 0.60
N GLY A 444 7.53 25.95 0.91
CA GLY A 444 8.21 27.24 0.94
C GLY A 444 8.69 27.67 -0.46
N GLN A 445 9.80 28.39 -0.51
CA GLN A 445 10.49 28.76 -1.74
C GLN A 445 11.41 27.65 -2.28
N ASP A 446 11.66 26.62 -1.47
CA ASP A 446 12.66 25.59 -1.78
C ASP A 446 12.17 24.61 -2.85
N GLY A 447 10.94 24.10 -2.73
CA GLY A 447 10.39 23.19 -3.73
C GLY A 447 8.89 22.98 -3.66
N ALA A 448 8.31 22.40 -4.71
CA ALA A 448 6.92 21.97 -4.76
C ALA A 448 6.82 20.50 -5.17
N ALA A 449 5.89 19.76 -4.55
CA ALA A 449 5.60 18.37 -4.86
C ALA A 449 4.27 18.26 -5.63
N PHE A 450 4.29 17.60 -6.79
CA PHE A 450 3.12 17.33 -7.63
C PHE A 450 2.91 15.81 -7.72
N ILE A 451 1.87 15.32 -7.07
CA ILE A 451 1.56 13.88 -6.93
C ILE A 451 0.56 13.56 -8.04
N LEU A 452 0.94 12.75 -9.02
CA LEU A 452 0.08 12.44 -10.17
C LEU A 452 -0.81 11.22 -9.92
N ASP A 453 -1.91 11.16 -10.66
CA ASP A 453 -2.66 9.94 -10.94
C ASP A 453 -2.54 9.62 -12.43
N ALA A 454 -1.78 8.58 -12.76
CA ALA A 454 -1.56 8.18 -14.14
C ALA A 454 -2.36 6.93 -14.54
N ARG A 455 -3.31 6.46 -13.72
CA ARG A 455 -4.06 5.22 -13.97
C ARG A 455 -5.56 5.43 -14.07
N SER A 456 -6.15 6.28 -13.22
CA SER A 456 -7.61 6.42 -13.12
C SER A 456 -8.26 6.97 -14.39
N PHE A 457 -7.54 7.78 -15.17
CA PHE A 457 -8.11 8.51 -16.32
C PHE A 457 -7.39 8.25 -17.65
N ARG A 458 -6.39 7.37 -17.66
CA ARG A 458 -5.65 7.08 -18.89
C ARG A 458 -6.50 6.33 -19.92
N ASP A 459 -6.22 6.59 -21.19
CA ASP A 459 -6.72 5.77 -22.30
C ASP A 459 -6.11 4.37 -22.27
N ALA A 460 -6.55 3.51 -23.19
CA ALA A 460 -5.96 2.19 -23.35
C ALA A 460 -4.47 2.28 -23.69
N THR A 461 -3.69 1.39 -23.10
CA THR A 461 -2.33 1.09 -23.56
C THR A 461 -2.36 0.63 -25.01
N LEU A 462 -1.28 0.93 -25.73
CA LEU A 462 -1.07 0.32 -27.05
C LEU A 462 -0.88 -1.20 -26.90
N PHE A 463 -0.95 -1.92 -28.02
CA PHE A 463 -0.59 -3.34 -27.96
C PHE A 463 0.93 -3.45 -27.76
N PRO A 464 1.39 -4.28 -26.80
CA PRO A 464 2.81 -4.51 -26.59
C PRO A 464 3.45 -5.04 -27.88
N LEU A 465 4.69 -4.62 -28.12
CA LEU A 465 5.50 -5.21 -29.16
C LEU A 465 5.86 -6.65 -28.81
N THR A 466 6.06 -7.48 -29.83
CA THR A 466 6.65 -8.81 -29.63
C THR A 466 8.08 -8.68 -29.13
N ASP A 467 8.54 -9.62 -28.31
CA ASP A 467 9.88 -9.69 -27.72
C ASP A 467 11.04 -9.35 -28.66
N VAL A 468 10.94 -9.75 -29.93
CA VAL A 468 11.91 -9.41 -30.99
C VAL A 468 11.18 -8.72 -32.14
N PRO A 469 10.90 -7.41 -32.05
CA PRO A 469 10.11 -6.70 -33.04
C PRO A 469 10.96 -6.36 -34.27
N THR A 470 10.33 -6.38 -35.45
CA THR A 470 10.96 -5.85 -36.67
C THR A 470 10.98 -4.33 -36.66
N GLU A 471 11.91 -3.72 -37.39
CA GLU A 471 11.99 -2.26 -37.56
C GLU A 471 10.66 -1.63 -38.00
N GLY A 472 9.92 -2.30 -38.90
CA GLY A 472 8.59 -1.85 -39.33
C GLY A 472 7.54 -1.86 -38.22
N GLN A 473 7.59 -2.84 -37.30
CA GLN A 473 6.69 -2.88 -36.14
C GLN A 473 7.04 -1.80 -35.13
N ILE A 474 8.33 -1.56 -34.88
CA ILE A 474 8.81 -0.49 -34.00
C ILE A 474 8.34 0.87 -34.54
N ASN A 475 8.56 1.16 -35.83
CA ASN A 475 8.14 2.42 -36.43
C ASN A 475 6.62 2.62 -36.39
N GLN A 476 5.84 1.54 -36.60
CA GLN A 476 4.39 1.59 -36.47
C GLN A 476 3.95 1.87 -35.03
N PHE A 477 4.60 1.23 -34.05
CA PHE A 477 4.33 1.45 -32.63
C PHE A 477 4.60 2.91 -32.24
N ILE A 478 5.79 3.42 -32.56
CA ILE A 478 6.15 4.81 -32.27
C ILE A 478 5.17 5.76 -32.95
N GLN A 479 4.81 5.54 -34.22
CA GLN A 479 3.80 6.39 -34.87
C GLN A 479 2.45 6.41 -34.13
N GLN A 480 2.05 5.30 -33.51
CA GLN A 480 0.80 5.22 -32.75
C GLN A 480 0.86 5.98 -31.42
N THR A 481 2.04 6.16 -30.81
CA THR A 481 2.18 6.93 -29.56
C THR A 481 1.89 8.42 -29.77
N PHE A 482 2.10 8.95 -30.98
CA PHE A 482 1.75 10.31 -31.41
C PHE A 482 0.28 10.46 -31.85
N THR A 483 -0.60 9.49 -31.54
CA THR A 483 -2.03 9.62 -31.89
C THR A 483 -2.64 10.78 -31.09
N PRO A 484 -3.21 11.81 -31.76
CA PRO A 484 -3.68 13.00 -31.06
C PRO A 484 -4.77 12.72 -30.03
N ASN A 485 -4.71 13.43 -28.90
CA ASN A 485 -5.66 13.33 -27.78
C ASN A 485 -5.62 12.00 -27.00
N ARG A 486 -4.62 11.13 -27.22
CA ARG A 486 -4.39 10.03 -26.28
C ARG A 486 -3.81 10.60 -24.99
N THR A 487 -4.42 10.23 -23.87
CA THR A 487 -4.09 10.83 -22.57
C THR A 487 -3.74 9.77 -21.54
N LEU A 488 -2.72 10.06 -20.72
CA LEU A 488 -2.32 9.32 -19.54
C LEU A 488 -2.95 9.93 -18.28
N LEU A 489 -3.00 11.27 -18.18
CA LEU A 489 -3.50 11.95 -16.97
C LEU A 489 -4.99 12.26 -17.00
N GLY A 490 -5.60 12.28 -18.17
CA GLY A 490 -6.88 12.94 -18.41
C GLY A 490 -6.73 14.46 -18.53
N ALA A 491 -7.60 15.09 -19.34
CA ALA A 491 -7.47 16.51 -19.67
C ALA A 491 -7.56 17.44 -18.44
N ALA A 492 -8.43 17.12 -17.48
CA ALA A 492 -8.61 17.94 -16.28
C ALA A 492 -7.35 17.98 -15.40
N GLN A 493 -6.71 16.82 -15.18
CA GLN A 493 -5.49 16.75 -14.37
C GLN A 493 -4.29 17.35 -15.11
N LEU A 494 -4.15 17.10 -16.42
CA LEU A 494 -3.07 17.68 -17.22
C LEU A 494 -3.09 19.22 -17.16
N GLU A 495 -4.27 19.82 -17.35
CA GLU A 495 -4.42 21.28 -17.28
C GLU A 495 -4.18 21.81 -15.87
N GLU A 496 -4.60 21.09 -14.82
CA GLU A 496 -4.30 21.47 -13.45
C GLU A 496 -2.79 21.43 -13.15
N LEU A 497 -2.09 20.38 -13.59
CA LEU A 497 -0.63 20.26 -13.47
C LEU A 497 0.09 21.43 -14.16
N LYS A 498 -0.27 21.74 -15.40
CA LYS A 498 0.31 22.89 -16.14
C LYS A 498 0.10 24.21 -15.39
N ASN A 499 -1.11 24.43 -14.85
CA ASN A 499 -1.43 25.64 -14.10
C ASN A 499 -0.64 25.72 -12.78
N ASP A 500 -0.52 24.62 -12.05
CA ASP A 500 0.20 24.59 -10.77
C ASP A 500 1.72 24.70 -10.96
N LEU A 501 2.27 24.19 -12.07
CA LEU A 501 3.66 24.41 -12.47
C LEU A 501 3.92 25.90 -12.77
N LEU A 502 3.07 26.54 -13.57
CA LEU A 502 3.15 27.99 -13.83
C LEU A 502 2.99 28.82 -12.55
N ALA A 503 2.08 28.43 -11.66
CA ALA A 503 1.88 29.11 -10.39
C ALA A 503 3.10 28.99 -9.49
N SER A 504 3.74 27.81 -9.46
CA SER A 504 4.96 27.56 -8.68
C SER A 504 6.15 28.37 -9.22
N GLU A 505 6.33 28.40 -10.54
CA GLU A 505 7.32 29.26 -11.21
C GLU A 505 7.07 30.74 -10.88
N SER A 506 5.83 31.21 -11.05
CA SER A 506 5.44 32.59 -10.77
C SER A 506 5.60 32.98 -9.30
N ALA A 507 5.50 32.02 -8.38
CA ALA A 507 5.72 32.19 -6.95
C ALA A 507 7.21 32.20 -6.56
N GLY A 508 8.12 31.93 -7.49
CA GLY A 508 9.56 31.86 -7.24
C GLY A 508 9.99 30.59 -6.50
N ILE A 509 9.21 29.51 -6.60
CA ILE A 509 9.63 28.21 -6.06
C ILE A 509 10.74 27.66 -6.93
N THR A 510 11.87 27.30 -6.30
CA THR A 510 13.07 26.90 -7.04
C THR A 510 12.85 25.56 -7.75
N TRP A 511 12.58 24.48 -7.01
CA TRP A 511 12.47 23.12 -7.55
C TRP A 511 11.02 22.65 -7.72
N LYS A 512 10.70 21.95 -8.81
CA LYS A 512 9.38 21.36 -9.06
C LYS A 512 9.54 19.85 -9.21
N PHE A 513 9.05 19.08 -8.25
CA PHE A 513 9.15 17.62 -8.24
C PHE A 513 7.81 16.99 -8.65
N ILE A 514 7.79 16.37 -9.82
CA ILE A 514 6.60 15.67 -10.34
C ILE A 514 6.77 14.19 -10.06
N PHE A 515 5.90 13.65 -9.20
CA PHE A 515 5.88 12.25 -8.80
C PHE A 515 4.90 11.50 -9.69
N SER A 516 5.45 10.70 -10.60
CA SER A 516 4.71 9.86 -11.54
C SER A 516 4.90 8.40 -11.15
N PRO A 517 3.88 7.54 -11.19
CA PRO A 517 4.09 6.11 -10.94
C PRO A 517 4.99 5.47 -12.01
N VAL A 518 4.85 5.89 -13.26
CA VAL A 518 5.60 5.37 -14.42
C VAL A 518 6.65 6.36 -14.97
N PRO A 519 7.76 5.90 -15.55
CA PRO A 519 8.81 6.75 -16.13
C PRO A 519 8.35 7.65 -17.29
N ILE A 520 8.82 8.90 -17.32
CA ILE A 520 8.63 9.84 -18.43
C ILE A 520 9.80 9.83 -19.44
N GLN A 521 10.98 9.41 -19.03
CA GLN A 521 12.18 9.31 -19.85
C GLN A 521 12.03 8.21 -20.89
N ASN A 522 12.78 8.34 -21.98
CA ASN A 522 12.77 7.34 -23.03
C ASN A 522 13.71 6.18 -22.68
N LEU A 523 13.15 5.00 -22.36
CA LEU A 523 13.92 3.78 -22.04
C LEU A 523 13.91 2.77 -23.19
N GLY A 524 13.31 3.13 -24.33
CA GLY A 524 13.18 2.28 -25.50
C GLY A 524 11.84 1.55 -25.52
N PHE A 525 11.68 0.61 -26.43
CA PHE A 525 10.36 0.08 -26.80
C PHE A 525 9.78 -1.00 -25.88
N PHE A 526 10.56 -1.55 -24.94
CA PHE A 526 10.08 -2.56 -23.99
C PHE A 526 9.21 -1.92 -22.92
N GLU A 527 8.00 -2.44 -22.71
CA GLU A 527 7.01 -1.90 -21.75
C GLU A 527 6.65 -0.41 -22.03
N ALA A 528 6.99 0.09 -23.23
CA ALA A 528 6.79 1.50 -23.57
C ALA A 528 5.31 1.87 -23.68
N GLU A 529 4.46 0.90 -23.99
CA GLU A 529 3.01 1.06 -24.13
C GLU A 529 2.31 1.49 -22.85
N ASP A 530 2.92 1.19 -21.69
CA ASP A 530 2.36 1.46 -20.36
C ASP A 530 2.89 2.76 -19.75
N ARG A 531 4.13 3.13 -20.08
CA ARG A 531 4.80 4.36 -19.66
C ARG A 531 4.37 5.58 -20.48
N TRP A 532 4.86 6.77 -20.13
CA TRP A 532 4.61 8.01 -20.87
C TRP A 532 5.04 7.95 -22.35
N GLU A 533 6.03 7.13 -22.71
CA GLU A 533 6.43 6.89 -24.10
C GLU A 533 5.25 6.41 -24.96
N GLY A 534 4.39 5.59 -24.35
CA GLY A 534 3.15 5.08 -24.92
C GLY A 534 2.12 6.16 -25.16
N TYR A 535 2.28 7.37 -24.62
CA TYR A 535 1.38 8.52 -24.73
C TYR A 535 2.16 9.77 -25.19
N ALA A 536 3.02 9.58 -26.20
CA ALA A 536 3.97 10.59 -26.66
C ALA A 536 3.35 11.95 -27.00
N ASP A 537 2.12 12.00 -27.52
CA ASP A 537 1.40 13.26 -27.80
C ASP A 537 1.26 14.12 -26.53
N GLU A 538 0.63 13.59 -25.46
CA GLU A 538 0.47 14.30 -24.18
C GLU A 538 1.81 14.51 -23.45
N ARG A 539 2.72 13.53 -23.52
CA ARG A 539 4.07 13.66 -22.96
C ARG A 539 4.81 14.86 -23.56
N ASN A 540 4.83 14.95 -24.88
CA ASN A 540 5.52 16.02 -25.59
C ASN A 540 4.80 17.35 -25.39
N GLU A 541 3.47 17.37 -25.32
CA GLU A 541 2.70 18.56 -24.95
C GLU A 541 3.13 19.12 -23.59
N LEU A 542 3.30 18.25 -22.58
CA LEU A 542 3.73 18.67 -21.24
C LEU A 542 5.17 19.19 -21.23
N LEU A 543 6.10 18.46 -21.84
CA LEU A 543 7.52 18.87 -21.89
C LEU A 543 7.72 20.14 -22.72
N GLN A 544 7.02 20.27 -23.85
CA GLN A 544 7.01 21.48 -24.65
C GLN A 544 6.43 22.66 -23.86
N PHE A 545 5.36 22.44 -23.10
CA PHE A 545 4.78 23.48 -22.26
C PHE A 545 5.77 23.98 -21.19
N ILE A 546 6.50 23.07 -20.54
CA ILE A 546 7.53 23.42 -19.56
C ILE A 546 8.62 24.27 -20.21
N ASP A 547 9.12 23.85 -21.37
CA ASP A 547 10.17 24.54 -22.12
C ASP A 547 9.73 25.92 -22.62
N GLU A 548 8.59 26.01 -23.33
CA GLU A 548 8.09 27.27 -23.90
C GLU A 548 7.73 28.32 -22.85
N ASN A 549 7.39 27.90 -21.63
CA ASN A 549 7.11 28.78 -20.51
C ASN A 549 8.33 29.07 -19.62
N ASN A 550 9.51 28.51 -19.95
CA ASN A 550 10.75 28.65 -19.17
C ASN A 550 10.53 28.26 -17.69
N ILE A 551 9.88 27.13 -17.45
CA ILE A 551 9.70 26.61 -16.09
C ILE A 551 10.97 25.85 -15.72
N ASP A 552 11.79 26.45 -14.85
CA ASP A 552 13.12 25.92 -14.51
C ASP A 552 13.08 24.88 -13.39
N ASN A 553 14.12 24.04 -13.34
CA ASN A 553 14.37 23.04 -12.28
C ASN A 553 13.22 22.04 -12.06
N VAL A 554 12.66 21.53 -13.15
CA VAL A 554 11.63 20.48 -13.11
C VAL A 554 12.29 19.11 -13.08
N VAL A 555 11.91 18.30 -12.09
CA VAL A 555 12.42 16.95 -11.87
C VAL A 555 11.25 15.99 -11.83
N PHE A 556 11.26 15.01 -12.73
CA PHE A 556 10.34 13.88 -12.63
C PHE A 556 10.96 12.81 -11.75
N LEU A 557 10.17 12.25 -10.85
CA LEU A 557 10.54 11.13 -10.00
C LEU A 557 9.55 10.01 -10.31
N SER A 558 10.07 8.84 -10.72
CA SER A 558 9.23 7.72 -11.17
C SER A 558 9.53 6.38 -10.49
N GLY A 559 8.50 5.54 -10.37
CA GLY A 559 8.56 4.17 -9.86
C GLY A 559 8.54 3.14 -11.00
N GLU A 560 7.90 1.99 -10.75
CA GLU A 560 7.61 0.87 -11.68
C GLU A 560 8.82 0.15 -12.28
N ALA A 561 9.77 0.88 -12.87
CA ALA A 561 10.96 0.28 -13.46
C ALA A 561 11.92 -0.37 -12.44
N ASN A 562 11.72 -0.21 -11.13
CA ASN A 562 12.47 -0.95 -10.11
C ASN A 562 14.00 -0.70 -10.09
N GLY A 563 14.47 0.49 -10.46
CA GLY A 563 15.90 0.82 -10.41
C GLY A 563 16.16 2.31 -10.54
N THR A 564 17.28 2.77 -9.98
CA THR A 564 17.65 4.18 -10.17
C THR A 564 18.27 4.40 -11.55
N ILE A 565 17.63 5.22 -12.36
CA ILE A 565 18.09 5.61 -13.71
C ILE A 565 17.84 7.11 -13.84
N VAL A 566 18.91 7.86 -14.06
CA VAL A 566 18.86 9.32 -14.19
C VAL A 566 19.15 9.71 -15.63
N ASN A 567 18.27 10.52 -16.23
CA ASN A 567 18.43 10.98 -17.60
C ASN A 567 17.86 12.37 -17.80
N ASN A 568 18.45 13.17 -18.69
CA ASN A 568 17.82 14.40 -19.15
C ASN A 568 16.58 14.09 -20.00
N LEU A 569 15.64 15.04 -20.09
CA LEU A 569 14.42 14.85 -20.86
C LEU A 569 14.47 15.61 -22.18
N THR A 570 14.03 14.92 -23.22
CA THR A 570 13.86 15.47 -24.58
C THR A 570 12.43 15.24 -25.06
N TYR A 571 11.98 16.09 -25.98
CA TYR A 571 10.67 15.98 -26.63
C TYR A 571 10.76 16.20 -28.14
N GLN A 572 9.71 15.79 -28.86
CA GLN A 572 9.55 16.02 -30.30
C GLN A 572 8.26 16.78 -30.57
N THR A 573 8.26 17.66 -31.57
CA THR A 573 7.05 18.40 -31.96
C THR A 573 6.08 17.57 -32.80
N ASP A 574 6.55 16.47 -33.42
CA ASP A 574 5.75 15.50 -34.16
C ASP A 574 6.60 14.23 -34.42
N PHE A 575 5.99 13.15 -34.91
CA PHE A 575 6.68 11.93 -35.32
C PHE A 575 7.80 12.23 -36.34
N GLU A 576 8.94 11.56 -36.18
CA GLU A 576 10.17 11.74 -36.99
C GLU A 576 10.81 13.14 -36.92
N GLN A 577 10.35 14.05 -36.05
CA GLN A 577 11.04 15.32 -35.83
C GLN A 577 12.29 15.14 -34.95
N PRO A 578 13.29 16.05 -35.01
CA PRO A 578 14.43 15.98 -34.11
C PRO A 578 14.03 16.07 -32.64
N GLN A 579 14.78 15.41 -31.76
CA GLN A 579 14.69 15.62 -30.31
C GLN A 579 15.10 17.05 -29.96
N ILE A 580 14.35 17.66 -29.05
CA ILE A 580 14.62 18.98 -28.46
C ILE A 580 14.93 18.75 -26.98
N GLN A 581 16.10 19.20 -26.53
CA GLN A 581 16.49 19.11 -25.13
C GLN A 581 15.68 20.08 -24.28
N THR A 582 15.40 19.66 -23.05
CA THR A 582 14.80 20.50 -22.01
C THR A 582 15.80 20.68 -20.87
N ASN A 583 15.55 21.68 -20.03
CA ASN A 583 16.19 21.85 -18.72
C ASN A 583 15.64 20.90 -17.64
N SER A 584 14.79 19.94 -18.02
CA SER A 584 14.15 18.98 -17.12
C SER A 584 14.88 17.64 -17.17
N PHE A 585 14.84 16.90 -16.07
CA PHE A 585 15.41 15.57 -15.97
C PHE A 585 14.51 14.64 -15.15
N GLU A 586 14.76 13.35 -15.27
CA GLU A 586 14.08 12.33 -14.47
C GLU A 586 15.07 11.55 -13.62
N ILE A 587 14.60 11.13 -12.44
CA ILE A 587 15.20 10.06 -11.65
C ILE A 587 14.12 9.00 -11.42
N THR A 588 14.22 7.86 -12.11
CA THR A 588 13.53 6.64 -11.67
C THR A 588 14.15 6.21 -10.34
N VAL A 589 13.37 5.66 -9.42
CA VAL A 589 13.86 5.20 -8.12
C VAL A 589 13.82 3.67 -8.01
N GLN A 590 14.68 3.16 -7.15
CA GLN A 590 14.71 1.75 -6.78
C GLN A 590 13.49 1.33 -5.94
N PRO A 591 13.13 0.03 -5.94
CA PRO A 591 12.01 -0.48 -5.16
C PRO A 591 12.37 -0.59 -3.69
N THR A 592 11.36 -0.57 -2.83
CA THR A 592 11.53 -0.95 -1.43
C THR A 592 11.91 -2.43 -1.33
N ALA A 593 11.18 -3.29 -2.04
CA ALA A 593 11.51 -4.71 -2.27
C ALA A 593 10.55 -5.30 -3.32
N VAL A 594 11.10 -6.04 -4.30
CA VAL A 594 10.32 -6.66 -5.39
C VAL A 594 10.95 -7.99 -5.82
N GLN A 595 10.12 -8.99 -6.09
CA GLN A 595 10.55 -10.25 -6.68
C GLN A 595 9.68 -10.64 -7.87
N LEU A 596 10.20 -11.54 -8.70
CA LEU A 596 9.48 -12.17 -9.80
C LEU A 596 9.59 -13.69 -9.65
N GLU A 597 8.59 -14.40 -10.18
CA GLU A 597 8.65 -15.85 -10.35
C GLU A 597 8.95 -16.17 -11.82
N LEU A 598 10.10 -16.77 -12.09
CA LEU A 598 10.50 -17.21 -13.43
C LEU A 598 10.81 -18.70 -13.40
N GLU A 599 10.20 -19.48 -14.30
CA GLU A 599 10.41 -20.93 -14.40
C GLU A 599 10.20 -21.72 -13.09
N ASN A 600 9.32 -21.22 -12.20
CA ASN A 600 9.07 -21.70 -10.83
C ASN A 600 10.22 -21.45 -9.83
N GLU A 601 11.09 -20.48 -10.10
CA GLU A 601 12.09 -19.98 -9.17
C GLU A 601 11.81 -18.50 -8.83
N GLN A 602 11.91 -18.16 -7.55
CA GLN A 602 11.84 -16.77 -7.11
C GLN A 602 13.18 -16.08 -7.37
N ILE A 603 13.12 -14.92 -8.01
CA ILE A 603 14.28 -14.04 -8.19
C ILE A 603 13.99 -12.67 -7.59
N ALA A 604 14.96 -12.12 -6.86
CA ALA A 604 14.92 -10.71 -6.50
C ALA A 604 15.07 -9.88 -7.78
N ALA A 605 14.18 -8.91 -7.98
CA ALA A 605 13.96 -8.31 -9.29
C ALA A 605 14.16 -6.79 -9.33
N PRO A 606 15.24 -6.21 -8.76
CA PRO A 606 15.61 -4.85 -9.16
C PRO A 606 15.90 -4.81 -10.68
N PHE A 607 15.79 -3.62 -11.27
CA PHE A 607 15.80 -3.39 -12.71
C PHE A 607 16.89 -4.15 -13.47
N GLY A 608 18.12 -4.17 -12.95
CA GLY A 608 19.26 -4.77 -13.61
C GLY A 608 19.16 -6.30 -13.74
N SER A 609 18.79 -6.99 -12.65
CA SER A 609 18.58 -8.45 -12.71
C SER A 609 17.37 -8.80 -13.57
N ALA A 610 16.27 -8.05 -13.44
CA ALA A 610 15.07 -8.24 -14.26
C ALA A 610 15.36 -8.01 -15.75
N THR A 611 16.09 -6.95 -16.10
CA THR A 611 16.49 -6.63 -17.48
C THR A 611 17.26 -7.78 -18.10
N VAL A 612 18.25 -8.35 -17.40
CA VAL A 612 19.05 -9.46 -17.94
C VAL A 612 18.23 -10.74 -18.05
N ALA A 613 17.39 -11.04 -17.06
CA ALA A 613 16.57 -12.24 -17.03
C ALA A 613 15.49 -12.24 -18.13
N LEU A 614 14.81 -11.11 -18.33
CA LEU A 614 13.65 -10.99 -19.23
C LEU A 614 14.04 -10.66 -20.68
N THR A 615 15.26 -10.14 -20.93
CA THR A 615 15.66 -9.82 -22.31
C THR A 615 15.90 -11.11 -23.12
N PRO A 616 15.25 -11.28 -24.29
CA PRO A 616 15.45 -12.46 -25.15
C PRO A 616 16.89 -12.59 -25.66
N ASP A 617 17.32 -13.83 -25.93
CA ASP A 617 18.68 -14.14 -26.40
C ASP A 617 19.08 -13.45 -27.71
N ASP A 618 18.11 -13.15 -28.57
CA ASP A 618 18.33 -12.42 -29.83
C ASP A 618 18.71 -10.95 -29.61
N LEU A 619 18.38 -10.39 -28.44
CA LEU A 619 18.67 -9.01 -28.05
C LEU A 619 19.78 -8.92 -27.00
N LEU A 620 19.91 -9.93 -26.15
CA LEU A 620 21.01 -10.08 -25.20
C LEU A 620 21.51 -11.52 -25.20
N SER A 621 22.55 -11.78 -25.98
CA SER A 621 23.04 -13.15 -26.22
C SER A 621 23.40 -13.89 -24.92
N PRO A 622 23.31 -15.23 -24.88
CA PRO A 622 23.72 -16.02 -23.71
C PRO A 622 25.12 -15.70 -23.20
N ALA A 623 26.08 -15.42 -24.10
CA ALA A 623 27.44 -15.05 -23.71
C ALA A 623 27.52 -13.69 -22.98
N LEU A 624 26.63 -12.76 -23.30
CA LEU A 624 26.53 -11.47 -22.60
C LEU A 624 25.81 -11.62 -21.26
N LYS A 625 24.79 -12.49 -21.18
CA LYS A 625 24.17 -12.86 -19.90
C LYS A 625 25.19 -13.54 -18.97
N ASP A 626 25.95 -14.50 -19.47
CA ASP A 626 27.05 -15.16 -18.75
C ASP A 626 28.11 -14.14 -18.29
N LEU A 627 28.45 -13.17 -19.14
CA LEU A 627 29.36 -12.08 -18.78
C LEU A 627 28.80 -11.29 -17.60
N TYR A 628 27.54 -10.85 -17.67
CA TYR A 628 26.87 -10.12 -16.59
C TYR A 628 26.91 -10.88 -15.26
N PHE A 629 26.56 -12.17 -15.27
CA PHE A 629 26.58 -12.99 -14.06
C PHE A 629 27.99 -13.26 -13.52
N SER A 630 29.03 -13.04 -14.32
CA SER A 630 30.44 -13.13 -13.89
C SER A 630 31.01 -11.83 -13.29
N LEU A 631 30.25 -10.73 -13.30
CA LEU A 631 30.70 -9.44 -12.77
C LEU A 631 30.61 -9.40 -11.24
N ASP A 632 31.76 -9.34 -10.58
CA ASP A 632 31.86 -9.42 -9.11
C ASP A 632 31.50 -8.12 -8.35
N THR A 633 31.25 -7.01 -9.07
CA THR A 633 31.00 -5.70 -8.43
C THR A 633 29.72 -5.05 -8.95
N GLN A 634 29.03 -4.32 -8.08
CA GLN A 634 27.82 -3.59 -8.45
C GLN A 634 28.09 -2.47 -9.48
N PRO A 635 29.17 -1.67 -9.41
CA PRO A 635 29.46 -0.68 -10.44
C PRO A 635 29.63 -1.28 -11.83
N ALA A 636 30.34 -2.42 -11.95
CA ALA A 636 30.50 -3.09 -13.25
C ALA A 636 29.16 -3.62 -13.80
N ARG A 637 28.29 -4.12 -12.92
CA ARG A 637 26.93 -4.53 -13.31
C ARG A 637 26.09 -3.33 -13.75
N ASN A 638 26.16 -2.19 -13.06
CA ASN A 638 25.47 -0.96 -13.46
C ASN A 638 25.95 -0.46 -14.82
N GLU A 639 27.27 -0.45 -15.06
CA GLU A 639 27.86 -0.07 -16.35
C GLU A 639 27.35 -0.97 -17.49
N PHE A 640 27.31 -2.28 -17.27
CA PHE A 640 26.73 -3.22 -18.24
C PHE A 640 25.25 -2.91 -18.55
N ILE A 641 24.43 -2.63 -17.52
CA ILE A 641 23.01 -2.28 -17.72
C ILE A 641 22.88 -0.96 -18.47
N GLN A 642 23.70 0.04 -18.16
CA GLN A 642 23.72 1.31 -18.89
C GLN A 642 24.04 1.09 -20.37
N GLU A 643 25.05 0.29 -20.70
CA GLU A 643 25.36 -0.06 -22.11
C GLU A 643 24.18 -0.77 -22.80
N VAL A 644 23.47 -1.65 -22.10
CA VAL A 644 22.27 -2.32 -22.64
C VAL A 644 21.18 -1.30 -22.98
N LEU A 645 20.96 -0.30 -22.12
CA LEU A 645 19.99 0.77 -22.36
C LEU A 645 20.41 1.69 -23.50
N ASP A 646 21.65 2.18 -23.48
CA ASP A 646 22.17 3.09 -24.52
C ASP A 646 22.07 2.47 -25.91
N ASN A 647 22.41 1.18 -26.04
CA ASN A 647 22.28 0.46 -27.30
C ASN A 647 20.83 0.36 -27.81
N ARG A 648 19.83 0.47 -26.92
CA ARG A 648 18.41 0.48 -27.28
C ARG A 648 17.93 1.87 -27.69
N ILE A 649 18.37 2.92 -27.00
CA ILE A 649 17.74 4.25 -27.12
C ILE A 649 18.43 5.17 -28.13
N VAL A 650 19.77 5.11 -28.25
CA VAL A 650 20.54 6.06 -29.07
C VAL A 650 20.17 5.99 -30.56
N ASN A 651 19.77 4.82 -31.06
CA ASN A 651 19.35 4.65 -32.45
C ASN A 651 18.04 5.36 -32.79
N PHE A 652 17.26 5.78 -31.78
CA PHE A 652 16.05 6.59 -31.95
C PHE A 652 16.32 8.10 -31.81
N GLY A 653 17.58 8.50 -31.63
CA GLY A 653 17.99 9.88 -31.46
C GLY A 653 17.81 10.43 -30.05
N TYR A 654 17.53 9.55 -29.08
CA TYR A 654 17.54 9.90 -27.65
C TYR A 654 18.98 10.04 -27.14
N ASP A 655 19.16 10.87 -26.10
CA ASP A 655 20.44 11.02 -25.41
C ASP A 655 20.79 9.73 -24.64
N SER A 656 22.09 9.45 -24.48
CA SER A 656 22.56 8.34 -23.66
C SER A 656 22.17 8.55 -22.20
N ILE A 657 21.94 7.45 -21.48
CA ILE A 657 21.59 7.49 -20.05
C ILE A 657 22.67 8.24 -19.28
N GLY A 658 22.25 9.26 -18.55
CA GLY A 658 23.10 10.09 -17.72
C GLY A 658 22.70 11.55 -17.81
N LEU A 659 23.52 12.41 -17.19
CA LEU A 659 23.38 13.87 -17.33
C LEU A 659 24.60 14.49 -18.01
N GLU A 660 25.59 13.67 -18.37
CA GLU A 660 26.73 14.06 -19.16
C GLU A 660 26.27 14.64 -20.50
N ASP A 661 26.91 15.73 -20.93
CA ASP A 661 26.61 16.44 -22.19
C ASP A 661 25.17 17.01 -22.31
N SER A 662 24.38 16.99 -21.23
CA SER A 662 23.07 17.66 -21.14
C SER A 662 23.18 19.13 -20.72
N GLU A 663 22.05 19.86 -20.75
CA GLU A 663 21.95 21.23 -20.23
C GLU A 663 21.88 21.30 -18.70
N ILE A 664 21.86 20.16 -17.99
CA ILE A 664 21.75 20.09 -16.53
C ILE A 664 23.14 20.25 -15.89
N ASP A 665 23.30 21.24 -15.01
CA ASP A 665 24.54 21.45 -14.25
C ASP A 665 24.63 20.47 -13.07
N ALA A 666 25.07 19.24 -13.36
CA ALA A 666 25.21 18.15 -12.41
C ALA A 666 26.67 17.73 -12.15
N GLU A 667 26.96 17.37 -10.89
CA GLU A 667 28.23 16.81 -10.43
C GLU A 667 27.99 15.42 -9.82
N LEU A 668 28.52 14.38 -10.45
CA LEU A 668 28.56 13.02 -9.88
C LEU A 668 29.63 12.93 -8.78
N ILE A 669 29.23 12.48 -7.59
CA ILE A 669 30.11 12.39 -6.40
C ILE A 669 30.55 10.95 -6.15
N GLU A 670 29.62 10.00 -6.21
CA GLU A 670 29.85 8.59 -5.93
C GLU A 670 28.94 7.72 -6.81
N GLY A 671 29.44 6.56 -7.25
CA GLY A 671 28.67 5.63 -8.07
C GLY A 671 28.52 6.09 -9.52
N SER A 672 27.31 5.99 -10.05
CA SER A 672 26.91 6.45 -11.39
C SER A 672 25.44 6.88 -11.40
N TYR A 673 24.96 7.39 -12.54
CA TYR A 673 23.54 7.71 -12.78
C TYR A 673 22.65 6.47 -12.95
N VAL A 674 23.22 5.26 -12.82
CA VAL A 674 22.49 3.99 -12.84
C VAL A 674 22.81 3.21 -11.57
N ALA A 675 21.79 2.95 -10.73
CA ALA A 675 21.86 2.04 -9.60
C ALA A 675 20.68 1.06 -9.66
N ALA A 676 20.91 -0.08 -10.33
CA ALA A 676 19.86 -0.98 -10.79
C ALA A 676 19.84 -2.35 -10.07
N HIS A 677 20.61 -2.51 -8.99
CA HIS A 677 20.86 -3.82 -8.37
C HIS A 677 20.62 -3.84 -6.86
N THR A 678 19.82 -2.91 -6.33
CA THR A 678 19.54 -2.80 -4.90
C THR A 678 18.07 -2.57 -4.60
N PHE A 679 17.67 -2.98 -3.40
CA PHE A 679 16.46 -2.51 -2.74
C PHE A 679 16.77 -1.31 -1.85
N GLY A 680 15.83 -0.37 -1.69
CA GLY A 680 15.96 0.78 -0.76
C GLY A 680 15.27 2.05 -1.24
N TRP A 681 15.91 3.20 -1.03
CA TRP A 681 15.25 4.50 -1.19
C TRP A 681 16.26 5.61 -1.53
N THR A 682 15.76 6.74 -2.01
CA THR A 682 16.57 7.90 -2.42
C THR A 682 16.26 9.12 -1.56
N GLU A 683 17.29 9.73 -0.97
CA GLU A 683 17.22 10.98 -0.21
C GLU A 683 17.50 12.18 -1.11
N PHE A 684 16.68 13.21 -0.99
CA PHE A 684 16.82 14.49 -1.67
C PHE A 684 17.01 15.58 -0.61
N VAL A 685 18.06 16.39 -0.75
CA VAL A 685 18.38 17.49 0.17
C VAL A 685 18.64 18.76 -0.62
N ILE A 686 17.80 19.77 -0.43
CA ILE A 686 17.98 21.12 -0.97
C ILE A 686 18.67 21.98 0.08
N ASP A 687 19.81 22.55 -0.26
CA ASP A 687 20.52 23.47 0.64
C ASP A 687 19.77 24.79 0.82
N SER A 688 19.55 25.18 2.07
CA SER A 688 18.80 26.38 2.43
C SER A 688 19.37 27.70 1.88
N GLN A 689 20.64 27.75 1.48
CA GLN A 689 21.30 28.98 1.01
C GLN A 689 21.57 28.94 -0.49
N THR A 690 22.18 27.86 -0.97
CA THR A 690 22.57 27.74 -2.38
C THR A 690 21.45 27.19 -3.26
N GLN A 691 20.43 26.58 -2.66
CA GLN A 691 19.38 25.83 -3.34
C GLN A 691 19.92 24.66 -4.17
N GLN A 692 21.17 24.24 -3.95
CA GLN A 692 21.75 23.06 -4.57
C GLN A 692 21.00 21.81 -4.11
N LEU A 693 20.59 20.97 -5.06
CA LEU A 693 19.96 19.69 -4.79
C LEU A 693 21.03 18.60 -4.70
N GLN A 694 21.13 17.93 -3.56
CA GLN A 694 21.90 16.69 -3.41
C GLN A 694 20.95 15.49 -3.43
N VAL A 695 21.27 14.51 -4.27
CA VAL A 695 20.55 13.24 -4.38
C VAL A 695 21.45 12.13 -3.86
N THR A 696 20.96 11.31 -2.93
CA THR A 696 21.70 10.19 -2.33
C THR A 696 20.86 8.92 -2.38
N VAL A 697 21.33 7.93 -3.13
CA VAL A 697 20.65 6.64 -3.32
C VAL A 697 21.18 5.66 -2.28
N TYR A 698 20.28 5.15 -1.43
CA TYR A 698 20.60 4.17 -0.38
C TYR A 698 20.14 2.78 -0.79
N GLY A 699 21.04 1.80 -0.85
CA GLY A 699 20.75 0.43 -1.26
C GLY A 699 21.19 -0.63 -0.26
N ILE A 700 20.47 -1.75 -0.23
CA ILE A 700 20.91 -3.03 0.33
C ILE A 700 20.96 -4.10 -0.75
N GLU A 701 21.68 -5.19 -0.47
CA GLU A 701 21.60 -6.39 -1.30
C GLU A 701 20.13 -6.87 -1.36
N PRO A 702 19.59 -7.20 -2.55
CA PRO A 702 18.23 -7.74 -2.71
C PRO A 702 18.04 -9.11 -2.06
N TYR A 703 16.79 -9.52 -1.83
CA TYR A 703 16.43 -10.83 -1.29
C TYR A 703 15.08 -11.32 -1.80
N THR A 704 14.82 -12.62 -1.66
CA THR A 704 13.52 -13.25 -2.00
C THR A 704 12.71 -13.61 -0.75
N GLN A 705 11.45 -14.00 -0.96
CA GLN A 705 10.58 -14.54 0.07
C GLN A 705 11.21 -15.80 0.71
N ASP A 706 11.71 -16.73 -0.10
CA ASP A 706 12.41 -17.93 0.40
C ASP A 706 13.60 -17.58 1.33
N GLU A 707 14.34 -16.52 1.02
CA GLU A 707 15.47 -16.09 1.85
C GLU A 707 15.03 -15.46 3.17
N ILE A 708 14.00 -14.59 3.18
CA ILE A 708 13.50 -14.02 4.44
C ILE A 708 12.86 -15.08 5.33
N GLU A 709 12.27 -16.14 4.77
CA GLU A 709 11.71 -17.27 5.53
C GLU A 709 12.81 -18.19 6.10
N THR A 710 13.90 -18.41 5.37
CA THR A 710 14.96 -19.37 5.77
C THR A 710 16.11 -18.77 6.57
N ILE A 711 16.50 -17.52 6.28
CA ILE A 711 17.61 -16.81 6.92
C ILE A 711 17.24 -15.41 7.42
N PRO A 712 16.12 -15.22 8.15
CA PRO A 712 15.58 -13.89 8.47
C PRO A 712 16.58 -12.98 9.18
N VAL A 713 17.37 -13.52 10.11
CA VAL A 713 18.38 -12.76 10.87
C VAL A 713 19.44 -12.14 9.97
N THR A 714 19.83 -12.80 8.88
CA THR A 714 20.81 -12.26 7.92
C THR A 714 20.20 -11.10 7.13
N ILE A 715 18.93 -11.22 6.75
CA ILE A 715 18.22 -10.19 5.97
C ILE A 715 17.96 -8.95 6.80
N ILE A 716 17.36 -9.09 7.99
CA ILE A 716 16.97 -7.94 8.83
C ILE A 716 18.16 -7.15 9.38
N ASN A 717 19.37 -7.72 9.39
CA ASN A 717 20.59 -7.03 9.80
C ASN A 717 21.31 -6.30 8.64
N ARG A 718 20.79 -6.38 7.40
CA ARG A 718 21.31 -5.58 6.28
C ARG A 718 21.08 -4.10 6.56
N SER A 719 22.09 -3.29 6.33
CA SER A 719 22.05 -1.83 6.57
C SER A 719 22.23 -1.08 5.26
N PRO A 720 21.38 -0.10 4.94
CA PRO A 720 21.48 0.67 3.70
C PRO A 720 22.84 1.37 3.56
N GLN A 721 23.45 1.24 2.38
CA GLN A 721 24.70 1.91 2.00
C GLN A 721 24.44 2.91 0.88
N ILE A 722 25.27 3.95 0.76
CA ILE A 722 25.22 4.84 -0.41
C ILE A 722 25.72 4.05 -1.63
N VAL A 723 24.90 3.98 -2.67
CA VAL A 723 25.25 3.30 -3.95
C VAL A 723 25.41 4.27 -5.11
N SER A 724 24.81 5.46 -5.00
CA SER A 724 25.02 6.59 -5.91
C SER A 724 24.78 7.91 -5.17
N GLN A 725 25.55 8.94 -5.51
CA GLN A 725 25.36 10.29 -5.01
C GLN A 725 25.80 11.32 -6.05
N PHE A 726 24.97 12.33 -6.26
CA PHE A 726 25.26 13.44 -7.16
C PHE A 726 24.59 14.73 -6.67
N ARG A 727 25.01 15.86 -7.25
CA ARG A 727 24.46 17.19 -6.97
C ARG A 727 24.04 17.89 -8.25
N ILE A 728 23.02 18.72 -8.15
CA ILE A 728 22.54 19.55 -9.25
C ILE A 728 22.50 21.00 -8.77
N ASN A 729 23.11 21.90 -9.53
CA ASN A 729 22.99 23.33 -9.30
C ASN A 729 21.69 23.84 -9.92
N PRO A 730 20.90 24.65 -9.19
CA PRO A 730 19.66 25.19 -9.73
C PRO A 730 19.97 26.29 -10.76
N VAL A 731 19.09 26.38 -11.75
CA VAL A 731 18.93 27.60 -12.54
C VAL A 731 18.18 28.60 -11.65
N LEU A 732 18.83 29.71 -11.32
CA LEU A 732 18.25 30.79 -10.53
C LEU A 732 17.89 31.96 -11.45
N ASN A 733 16.62 32.36 -11.44
CA ASN A 733 16.16 33.55 -12.14
C ASN A 733 16.95 34.79 -11.63
N ALA A 734 17.51 35.56 -12.57
CA ALA A 734 18.38 36.72 -12.30
C ALA A 734 17.65 38.00 -11.88
#